data_AF-A0A922XMS4-F1
#
_entry.id   AF-A0A922XMS4-F1
#
_cell.length_a   1.000
_cell.length_b   1.000
_cell.length_c   1.000
_cell.angle_alpha   90.00
_cell.angle_beta   90.00
_cell.angle_gamma   90.00
#
_symmetry.space_group_name_H-M   'P 1'
#
loop_
_entity.id
_entity.type
_entity.pdbx_description
1 polymer ?
#
loop_
_entity_poly.entity_id
_entity_poly.type
_entity_poly.pdbx_seq_one_letter_code
_entity_poly.pdbx_strand_id
1 'polypeptide(L)'
;MQTFVNDKIMSNYGIRVSLFILPVIVAIFAFGATVSGFTMGYDAVANPATFVFFFLFVALTRLFNGMIRDSLENPIFKLLFIPLDNPYRFGIQSKVEGVVNESGRFIGGVLILVFATMAFFKIIFFPIIILFLCFAYFFVTQNLYNGYRNKIRSKLETTDYSQEKLEIGYARVTQRLEDQLHHPDTSRAVFSFKLLEKINPAQVPVWVNSLMNNGSEDAKEYAQRRMNEIKGLSVSERYVIRVNQPDSNSFEKKNVLSKADLESLISGGGDFTKSRIQRLSRSPQSEDRQYAAELLLHSASDENVSFLIELLNDPEPKVRHTAIKTSIQKNNNEVIYALIENLANPLFSNEAMNALVLIGGKALNLLDSSFYRSGQSTQSMLRIIQTMGRIGGQRAKDVLWNKMDFPDKVIVSQVLLSLGECGFKAGISQITRIKFAIESDIADISWNLSAIQEVGTNGYAKALKQALHREIQNDIAHIYMLLAMLYDTRSIQLVKENIESGTTEGTTYAVELLDVFLSEQLKMHVIPVLDDIPEHERINRLEAFYPRVKLDEKLVLKFLLNRDFTQSNRWTKATVLHQIGVLKIADFTLDLIAQLFNPDRLIREVAAWALYQINPQSYHTHSLRIGEAAKKQLDGAILKGGEHMHLMQLEKVMFFQRINVFDDIPGLSLSYLADISEEVTLEQHQSMVVDEKLNNNFYIDYSGTIEFYEKGKFKSTYGEGQFIGELLSSPGFANSNILKAKTRTVMLKINKDQFYELLSDNVKLADRVLDFV
;
A
#
# COMPACT_ATOMS: atom_id res chain seq x y z
N MET A 1 4.24 -16.80 -35.62
CA MET A 1 5.62 -17.36 -35.57
C MET A 1 6.67 -16.27 -35.41
N GLN A 2 6.61 -15.13 -36.15
CA GLN A 2 7.57 -14.03 -35.98
C GLN A 2 7.52 -13.35 -34.60
N THR A 3 6.35 -13.21 -33.97
CA THR A 3 6.23 -12.63 -32.62
C THR A 3 6.78 -13.55 -31.53
N PHE A 4 6.38 -14.82 -31.51
CA PHE A 4 6.70 -15.74 -30.41
C PHE A 4 8.19 -16.05 -30.20
N VAL A 5 8.98 -16.11 -31.28
CA VAL A 5 10.44 -16.35 -31.19
C VAL A 5 11.17 -15.05 -30.86
N ASN A 6 10.71 -13.93 -31.41
CA ASN A 6 11.29 -12.60 -31.16
C ASN A 6 11.15 -12.21 -29.68
N ASP A 7 9.93 -12.31 -29.14
CA ASP A 7 9.64 -11.94 -27.75
C ASP A 7 10.46 -12.79 -26.76
N LYS A 8 10.67 -14.08 -27.08
CA LYS A 8 11.47 -15.00 -26.25
C LYS A 8 12.98 -14.73 -26.33
N ILE A 9 13.51 -14.38 -27.50
CA ILE A 9 14.92 -14.01 -27.63
C ILE A 9 15.18 -12.69 -26.90
N MET A 10 14.25 -11.74 -27.02
CA MET A 10 14.36 -10.42 -26.41
C MET A 10 14.26 -10.48 -24.88
N SER A 11 13.27 -11.21 -24.32
CA SER A 11 13.12 -11.42 -22.87
C SER A 11 14.31 -12.21 -22.28
N ASN A 12 14.87 -13.19 -23.00
CA ASN A 12 15.90 -14.06 -22.42
C ASN A 12 17.33 -13.54 -22.56
N TYR A 13 17.62 -12.77 -23.62
CA TYR A 13 19.00 -12.38 -23.97
C TYR A 13 19.20 -10.85 -24.10
N GLY A 14 18.13 -10.05 -23.97
CA GLY A 14 18.19 -8.58 -23.97
C GLY A 14 18.41 -7.94 -25.35
N ILE A 15 18.30 -6.61 -25.38
CA ILE A 15 18.46 -5.80 -26.61
C ILE A 15 19.86 -5.98 -27.23
N ARG A 16 20.89 -6.11 -26.39
CA ARG A 16 22.28 -6.24 -26.85
C ARG A 16 22.47 -7.46 -27.75
N VAL A 17 22.12 -8.66 -27.26
CA VAL A 17 22.33 -9.91 -28.01
C VAL A 17 21.49 -9.90 -29.27
N SER A 18 20.25 -9.41 -29.17
CA SER A 18 19.32 -9.36 -30.29
C SER A 18 19.82 -8.50 -31.46
N LEU A 19 20.49 -7.37 -31.19
CA LEU A 19 21.13 -6.55 -32.23
C LEU A 19 22.35 -7.22 -32.89
N PHE A 20 23.02 -8.15 -32.20
CA PHE A 20 24.19 -8.86 -32.74
C PHE A 20 23.84 -10.12 -33.53
N ILE A 21 22.62 -10.66 -33.41
CA ILE A 21 22.20 -11.87 -34.13
C ILE A 21 22.26 -11.69 -35.65
N LEU A 22 21.76 -10.56 -36.17
CA LEU A 22 21.75 -10.28 -37.61
C LEU A 22 23.14 -10.29 -38.24
N PRO A 23 24.12 -9.46 -37.80
CA PRO A 23 25.43 -9.43 -38.43
C PRO A 23 26.18 -10.76 -38.28
N VAL A 24 25.99 -11.49 -37.18
CA VAL A 24 26.63 -12.80 -36.97
C VAL A 24 26.09 -13.84 -37.96
N ILE A 25 24.76 -13.97 -38.09
CA ILE A 25 24.17 -14.96 -38.99
C ILE A 25 24.48 -14.63 -40.46
N VAL A 26 24.40 -13.35 -40.85
CA VAL A 26 24.76 -12.92 -42.21
C VAL A 26 26.24 -13.16 -42.48
N ALA A 27 27.14 -12.92 -41.52
CA ALA A 27 28.56 -13.20 -41.66
C ALA A 27 28.85 -14.70 -41.84
N ILE A 28 28.16 -15.58 -41.10
CA ILE A 28 28.32 -17.05 -41.23
C ILE A 28 27.97 -17.51 -42.65
N PHE A 29 26.83 -17.07 -43.19
CA PHE A 29 26.42 -17.47 -44.53
C PHE A 29 27.26 -16.80 -45.63
N ALA A 30 27.68 -15.54 -45.44
CA ALA A 30 28.59 -14.86 -46.36
C ALA A 30 29.99 -15.52 -46.38
N PHE A 31 30.48 -15.98 -45.23
CA PHE A 31 31.71 -16.77 -45.14
C PHE A 31 31.54 -18.11 -45.87
N GLY A 32 30.43 -18.82 -45.65
CA GLY A 32 30.09 -20.04 -46.37
C GLY A 32 30.06 -19.85 -47.90
N ALA A 33 29.42 -18.78 -48.37
CA ALA A 33 29.39 -18.40 -49.78
C ALA A 33 30.81 -18.14 -50.32
N THR A 34 31.64 -17.42 -49.57
CA THR A 34 33.03 -17.13 -49.95
C THR A 34 33.85 -18.42 -50.10
N VAL A 35 33.81 -19.30 -49.10
CA VAL A 35 34.53 -20.58 -49.10
C VAL A 35 34.06 -21.48 -50.25
N SER A 36 32.74 -21.61 -50.45
CA SER A 36 32.20 -22.38 -51.57
C SER A 36 32.60 -21.78 -52.93
N GLY A 37 32.64 -20.45 -53.04
CA GLY A 37 33.00 -19.78 -54.28
C GLY A 37 34.46 -20.00 -54.66
N PHE A 38 35.38 -20.03 -53.69
CA PHE A 38 36.80 -20.28 -53.93
C PHE A 38 37.14 -21.76 -54.18
N THR A 39 36.48 -22.68 -53.47
CA THR A 39 36.80 -24.12 -53.52
C THR A 39 36.02 -24.87 -54.60
N MET A 40 34.76 -24.52 -54.80
CA MET A 40 33.82 -25.25 -55.67
C MET A 40 33.46 -24.48 -56.95
N GLY A 41 33.86 -23.21 -57.04
CA GLY A 41 33.64 -22.33 -58.21
C GLY A 41 32.36 -21.48 -58.10
N TYR A 42 32.37 -20.35 -58.81
CA TYR A 42 31.32 -19.30 -58.73
C TYR A 42 30.63 -19.02 -60.07
N ASP A 43 30.99 -19.74 -61.13
CA ASP A 43 30.51 -19.49 -62.49
C ASP A 43 29.53 -20.59 -62.94
N ALA A 44 28.33 -20.18 -63.35
CA ALA A 44 27.24 -21.08 -63.72
C ALA A 44 27.51 -21.85 -65.03
N VAL A 45 28.39 -21.32 -65.89
CA VAL A 45 28.72 -21.94 -67.19
C VAL A 45 29.87 -22.95 -67.06
N ALA A 46 30.83 -22.67 -66.17
CA ALA A 46 32.04 -23.48 -66.05
C ALA A 46 31.81 -24.77 -65.22
N ASN A 47 31.04 -24.70 -64.13
CA ASN A 47 30.74 -25.86 -63.28
C ASN A 47 29.29 -25.82 -62.74
N PRO A 48 28.30 -26.26 -63.54
CA PRO A 48 26.88 -26.17 -63.16
C PRO A 48 26.52 -26.95 -61.88
N ALA A 49 27.18 -28.08 -61.63
CA ALA A 49 26.88 -28.94 -60.48
C ALA A 49 27.36 -28.34 -59.14
N THR A 50 28.49 -27.63 -59.15
CA THR A 50 29.08 -27.05 -57.93
C THR A 50 28.60 -25.63 -57.64
N PHE A 51 28.18 -24.89 -58.68
CA PHE A 51 27.56 -23.57 -58.55
C PHE A 51 26.34 -23.56 -57.62
N VAL A 52 25.61 -24.67 -57.54
CA VAL A 52 24.42 -24.82 -56.68
C VAL A 52 24.76 -24.53 -55.22
N PHE A 53 25.93 -24.94 -54.71
CA PHE A 53 26.33 -24.69 -53.32
C PHE A 53 26.64 -23.22 -53.07
N PHE A 54 27.33 -22.56 -54.00
CA PHE A 54 27.59 -21.12 -53.93
C PHE A 54 26.28 -20.32 -53.96
N PHE A 55 25.39 -20.65 -54.89
CA PHE A 55 24.08 -20.03 -55.00
C PHE A 55 23.22 -20.26 -53.75
N LEU A 56 23.25 -21.47 -53.18
CA LEU A 56 22.53 -21.80 -51.94
C LEU A 56 22.96 -20.89 -50.79
N PHE A 57 24.26 -20.73 -50.53
CA PHE A 57 24.73 -19.85 -49.44
C PHE A 57 24.40 -18.38 -49.68
N VAL A 58 24.47 -17.90 -50.92
CA VAL A 58 24.06 -16.52 -51.26
C VAL A 58 22.55 -16.33 -51.05
N ALA A 59 21.74 -17.30 -51.47
CA ALA A 59 20.29 -17.29 -51.27
C ALA A 59 19.93 -17.33 -49.78
N LEU A 60 20.59 -18.17 -48.98
CA LEU A 60 20.43 -18.23 -47.53
C LEU A 60 20.84 -16.92 -46.87
N THR A 61 21.95 -16.30 -47.27
CA THR A 61 22.37 -14.98 -46.78
C THR A 61 21.27 -13.94 -46.99
N ARG A 62 20.67 -13.90 -48.20
CA ARG A 62 19.58 -12.97 -48.51
C ARG A 62 18.30 -13.27 -47.72
N LEU A 63 17.93 -14.54 -47.62
CA LEU A 63 16.75 -14.99 -46.90
C LEU A 63 16.83 -14.62 -45.41
N PHE A 64 17.93 -14.98 -44.74
CA PHE A 64 18.13 -14.69 -43.32
C PHE A 64 18.29 -13.20 -43.05
N ASN A 65 18.94 -12.44 -43.95
CA ASN A 65 19.01 -10.98 -43.83
C ASN A 65 17.62 -10.34 -43.83
N GLY A 66 16.71 -10.76 -44.73
CA GLY A 66 15.33 -10.26 -44.74
C GLY A 66 14.55 -10.72 -43.50
N MET A 67 14.61 -12.01 -43.20
CA MET A 67 13.87 -12.61 -42.10
C MET A 67 14.24 -12.02 -40.73
N ILE A 68 15.54 -11.93 -40.41
CA ILE A 68 16.01 -11.43 -39.10
C ILE A 68 15.78 -9.92 -39.00
N ARG A 69 15.98 -9.16 -40.08
CA ARG A 69 15.72 -7.72 -40.07
C ARG A 69 14.28 -7.40 -39.72
N ASP A 70 13.34 -8.09 -40.37
CA ASP A 70 11.92 -7.86 -40.13
C ASP A 70 11.45 -8.43 -38.78
N SER A 71 12.04 -9.54 -38.35
CA SER A 71 11.59 -10.25 -37.14
C SER A 71 12.25 -9.78 -35.84
N LEU A 72 13.45 -9.19 -35.87
CA LEU A 72 14.23 -8.79 -34.68
C LEU A 72 14.65 -7.31 -34.75
N GLU A 73 15.36 -6.91 -35.81
CA GLU A 73 16.00 -5.60 -35.89
C GLU A 73 14.98 -4.43 -35.88
N ASN A 74 13.94 -4.50 -36.71
CA ASN A 74 12.92 -3.44 -36.79
C ASN A 74 12.15 -3.23 -35.45
N PRO A 75 11.67 -4.29 -34.75
CA PRO A 75 11.14 -4.16 -33.39
C PRO A 75 12.11 -3.51 -32.40
N ILE A 76 13.38 -3.91 -32.40
CA ILE A 76 14.37 -3.39 -31.45
C ILE A 76 14.64 -1.91 -31.68
N PHE A 77 14.72 -1.45 -32.93
CA PHE A 77 14.87 -0.02 -33.21
C PHE A 77 13.75 0.81 -32.61
N LYS A 78 12.52 0.30 -32.57
CA LYS A 78 11.40 0.98 -31.90
C LYS A 78 11.60 1.09 -30.40
N LEU A 79 12.18 0.07 -29.76
CA LEU A 79 12.53 0.10 -28.33
C LEU A 79 13.66 1.09 -28.02
N LEU A 80 14.65 1.22 -28.90
CA LEU A 80 15.74 2.19 -28.75
C LEU A 80 15.26 3.65 -28.73
N PHE A 81 14.07 3.92 -29.27
CA PHE A 81 13.46 5.25 -29.24
C PHE A 81 12.64 5.53 -27.97
N ILE A 82 12.35 4.53 -27.13
CA ILE A 82 11.56 4.70 -25.90
C ILE A 82 12.17 5.72 -24.93
N PRO A 83 13.50 5.75 -24.68
CA PRO A 83 14.08 6.73 -23.77
C PRO A 83 14.09 8.17 -24.31
N LEU A 84 13.68 8.42 -25.55
CA LEU A 84 13.64 9.77 -26.13
C LEU A 84 12.37 10.51 -25.68
N ASP A 85 12.50 11.82 -25.43
CA ASP A 85 11.36 12.63 -24.99
C ASP A 85 10.25 12.68 -26.05
N ASN A 86 9.00 12.62 -25.57
CA ASN A 86 7.78 12.54 -26.36
C ASN A 86 7.69 13.56 -27.53
N PRO A 87 8.12 14.84 -27.42
CA PRO A 87 8.03 15.78 -28.55
C PRO A 87 8.99 15.44 -29.70
N TYR A 88 10.10 14.74 -29.45
CA TYR A 88 11.11 14.45 -30.48
C TYR A 88 11.07 13.00 -30.97
N ARG A 89 10.45 12.08 -30.20
CA ARG A 89 10.39 10.64 -30.53
C ARG A 89 9.80 10.38 -31.91
N PHE A 90 8.60 10.87 -32.20
CA PHE A 90 7.93 10.66 -33.49
C PHE A 90 8.69 11.28 -34.66
N GLY A 91 9.26 12.48 -34.46
CA GLY A 91 10.03 13.17 -35.49
C GLY A 91 11.34 12.47 -35.83
N ILE A 92 12.04 11.93 -34.81
CA ILE A 92 13.28 11.16 -35.00
C ILE A 92 12.95 9.82 -35.66
N GLN A 93 11.93 9.10 -35.19
CA GLN A 93 11.53 7.82 -35.75
C GLN A 93 11.17 7.95 -37.24
N SER A 94 10.35 8.95 -37.60
CA SER A 94 9.97 9.20 -38.99
C SER A 94 11.18 9.54 -39.89
N LYS A 95 12.15 10.30 -39.37
CA LYS A 95 13.39 10.62 -40.12
C LYS A 95 14.28 9.39 -40.31
N VAL A 96 14.42 8.55 -39.28
CA VAL A 96 15.25 7.34 -39.36
C VAL A 96 14.60 6.30 -40.28
N GLU A 97 13.32 6.00 -40.08
CA GLU A 97 12.60 4.99 -40.88
C GLU A 97 12.39 5.45 -42.33
N GLY A 98 12.17 6.75 -42.56
CA GLY A 98 12.00 7.33 -43.88
C GLY A 98 13.32 7.74 -44.53
N VAL A 99 13.84 8.90 -44.15
CA VAL A 99 14.95 9.56 -44.86
C VAL A 99 16.23 8.73 -44.81
N VAL A 100 16.64 8.26 -43.62
CA VAL A 100 17.91 7.54 -43.46
C VAL A 100 17.89 6.18 -44.13
N ASN A 101 16.82 5.40 -43.93
CA ASN A 101 16.68 4.07 -44.51
C ASN A 101 16.62 4.09 -46.05
N GLU A 102 15.83 5.01 -46.63
CA GLU A 102 15.74 5.12 -48.09
C GLU A 102 17.03 5.69 -48.70
N SER A 103 17.69 6.63 -48.04
CA SER A 103 19.02 7.11 -48.47
C SER A 103 20.06 5.99 -48.44
N GLY A 104 20.03 5.14 -47.41
CA GLY A 104 20.91 3.97 -47.32
C GLY A 104 20.67 2.97 -48.46
N ARG A 105 19.42 2.71 -48.83
CA ARG A 105 19.07 1.85 -49.98
C ARG A 105 19.54 2.47 -51.30
N PHE A 106 19.38 3.78 -51.47
CA PHE A 106 19.85 4.50 -52.65
C PHE A 106 21.38 4.40 -52.79
N ILE A 107 22.13 4.69 -51.73
CA ILE A 107 23.59 4.57 -51.71
C ILE A 107 24.02 3.12 -51.99
N GLY A 108 23.35 2.13 -51.38
CA GLY A 108 23.60 0.72 -51.64
C GLY A 108 23.37 0.35 -53.11
N GLY A 109 22.29 0.84 -53.72
CA GLY A 109 22.00 0.63 -55.14
C GLY A 109 23.05 1.26 -56.06
N VAL A 110 23.49 2.48 -55.76
CA VAL A 110 24.57 3.16 -56.50
C VAL A 110 25.89 2.39 -56.38
N LEU A 111 26.26 1.91 -55.20
CA LEU A 111 27.46 1.10 -54.99
C LEU A 111 27.40 -0.20 -55.79
N ILE A 112 26.26 -0.90 -55.77
CA ILE A 112 26.06 -2.12 -56.57
C ILE A 112 26.21 -1.81 -58.06
N LEU A 113 25.62 -0.71 -58.55
CA LEU A 113 25.73 -0.31 -59.95
C LEU A 113 27.18 0.01 -60.34
N VAL A 114 27.90 0.76 -59.51
CA VAL A 114 29.32 1.08 -59.74
C VAL A 114 30.15 -0.20 -59.80
N PHE A 115 29.99 -1.11 -58.84
CA PHE A 115 30.70 -2.39 -58.84
C PHE A 115 30.32 -3.27 -60.04
N ALA A 116 29.06 -3.25 -60.47
CA ALA A 116 28.60 -3.99 -61.64
C ALA A 116 29.19 -3.47 -62.97
N THR A 117 29.52 -2.18 -63.06
CA THR A 117 30.15 -1.59 -64.27
C THR A 117 31.65 -1.85 -64.39
N MET A 118 32.32 -2.29 -63.32
CA MET A 118 33.76 -2.55 -63.33
C MET A 118 34.06 -3.98 -63.82
N ALA A 119 34.77 -4.10 -64.95
CA ALA A 119 35.08 -5.39 -65.59
C ALA A 119 35.89 -6.38 -64.72
N PHE A 120 36.55 -5.91 -63.66
CA PHE A 120 37.34 -6.74 -62.73
C PHE A 120 36.53 -7.28 -61.54
N PHE A 121 35.31 -6.77 -61.31
CA PHE A 121 34.45 -7.19 -60.21
C PHE A 121 33.63 -8.42 -60.58
N LYS A 122 34.08 -9.58 -60.11
CA LYS A 122 33.36 -10.86 -60.21
C LYS A 122 32.38 -11.06 -59.05
N ILE A 123 31.41 -11.94 -59.25
CA ILE A 123 30.33 -12.24 -58.28
C ILE A 123 30.90 -12.68 -56.91
N ILE A 124 32.08 -13.31 -56.89
CA ILE A 124 32.76 -13.76 -55.66
C ILE A 124 33.16 -12.64 -54.70
N PHE A 125 33.30 -11.40 -55.18
CA PHE A 125 33.67 -10.27 -54.30
C PHE A 125 32.50 -9.77 -53.45
N PHE A 126 31.24 -10.03 -53.83
CA PHE A 126 30.07 -9.58 -53.05
C PHE A 126 30.01 -10.21 -51.64
N PRO A 127 30.14 -11.54 -51.47
CA PRO A 127 30.22 -12.15 -50.13
C PRO A 127 31.35 -11.60 -49.27
N ILE A 128 32.52 -11.31 -49.86
CA ILE A 128 33.69 -10.76 -49.15
C ILE A 128 33.39 -9.34 -48.65
N ILE A 129 32.77 -8.50 -49.50
CA ILE A 129 32.33 -7.15 -49.12
C ILE A 129 31.28 -7.21 -48.01
N ILE A 130 30.32 -8.14 -48.10
CA ILE A 130 29.30 -8.33 -47.06
C ILE A 130 29.97 -8.69 -45.72
N LEU A 131 30.98 -9.56 -45.71
CA LEU A 131 31.71 -9.94 -44.50
C LEU A 131 32.42 -8.72 -43.87
N PHE A 132 33.04 -7.86 -44.68
CA PHE A 132 33.61 -6.60 -44.21
C PHE A 132 32.56 -5.64 -43.65
N LEU A 133 31.39 -5.52 -44.32
CA LEU A 133 30.28 -4.71 -43.85
C LEU A 133 29.69 -5.24 -42.54
N CYS A 134 29.62 -6.56 -42.33
CA CYS A 134 29.19 -7.16 -41.06
C CYS A 134 30.14 -6.78 -39.91
N PHE A 135 31.45 -6.70 -40.17
CA PHE A 135 32.43 -6.25 -39.17
C PHE A 135 32.24 -4.76 -38.82
N ALA A 136 32.04 -3.90 -39.82
CA ALA A 136 31.72 -2.49 -39.58
C ALA A 136 30.38 -2.32 -38.83
N TYR A 137 29.36 -3.09 -39.20
CA TYR A 137 28.06 -3.10 -38.54
C TYR A 137 28.18 -3.48 -37.06
N PHE A 138 29.00 -4.50 -36.73
CA PHE A 138 29.26 -4.90 -35.34
C PHE A 138 29.77 -3.73 -34.48
N PHE A 139 30.70 -2.92 -35.00
CA PHE A 139 31.24 -1.77 -34.28
C PHE A 139 30.19 -0.66 -34.08
N VAL A 140 29.39 -0.37 -35.11
CA VAL A 140 28.30 0.61 -35.04
C VAL A 140 27.27 0.20 -34.00
N THR A 141 26.86 -1.07 -33.99
CA THR A 141 25.91 -1.62 -33.01
C THR A 141 26.43 -1.51 -31.57
N GLN A 142 27.72 -1.80 -31.35
CA GLN A 142 28.33 -1.66 -30.03
C GLN A 142 28.32 -0.19 -29.55
N ASN A 143 28.62 0.76 -30.45
CA ASN A 143 28.58 2.18 -30.12
C ASN A 143 27.15 2.67 -29.86
N LEU A 144 26.19 2.22 -30.66
CA LEU A 144 24.76 2.54 -30.49
C LEU A 144 24.25 2.06 -29.12
N TYR A 145 24.56 0.82 -28.72
CA TYR A 145 24.16 0.28 -27.43
C TYR A 145 24.80 1.03 -26.26
N ASN A 146 26.09 1.37 -26.35
CA ASN A 146 26.76 2.19 -25.34
C ASN A 146 26.13 3.59 -25.23
N GLY A 147 25.82 4.22 -26.37
CA GLY A 147 25.13 5.51 -26.43
C GLY A 147 23.74 5.48 -25.80
N TYR A 148 22.97 4.42 -26.10
CA TYR A 148 21.66 4.17 -25.49
C TYR A 148 21.74 4.05 -23.97
N ARG A 149 22.65 3.20 -23.47
CA ARG A 149 22.88 3.00 -22.03
C ARG A 149 23.28 4.30 -21.33
N ASN A 150 24.18 5.07 -21.94
CA ASN A 150 24.61 6.35 -21.40
C ASN A 150 23.47 7.37 -21.39
N LYS A 151 22.59 7.37 -22.41
CA LYS A 151 21.44 8.28 -22.46
C LYS A 151 20.43 7.97 -21.34
N ILE A 152 20.15 6.69 -21.09
CA ILE A 152 19.34 6.26 -19.94
C ILE A 152 19.96 6.77 -18.65
N ARG A 153 21.26 6.50 -18.42
CA ARG A 153 21.97 6.96 -17.23
C ARG A 153 21.89 8.49 -17.06
N SER A 154 22.14 9.25 -18.13
CA SER A 154 22.10 10.71 -18.08
C SER A 154 20.69 11.26 -17.78
N LYS A 155 19.62 10.65 -18.30
CA LYS A 155 18.24 11.05 -18.01
C LYS A 155 17.91 10.88 -16.53
N LEU A 156 18.45 9.84 -15.91
CA LEU A 156 18.30 9.57 -14.48
C LEU A 156 19.13 10.55 -13.63
N GLU A 157 20.28 11.00 -14.12
CA GLU A 157 21.17 11.95 -13.42
C GLU A 157 20.76 13.42 -13.55
N THR A 158 20.16 13.85 -14.67
CA THR A 158 19.84 15.27 -14.95
C THR A 158 18.44 15.72 -14.53
N THR A 159 17.61 14.83 -13.99
CA THR A 159 16.26 15.21 -13.55
C THR A 159 16.34 15.66 -12.10
N ASP A 160 16.34 16.99 -11.90
CA ASP A 160 16.69 17.70 -10.66
C ASP A 160 16.06 17.18 -9.37
N TYR A 161 16.85 17.36 -8.31
CA TYR A 161 16.75 16.98 -6.90
C TYR A 161 15.53 17.54 -6.12
N SER A 162 14.33 17.58 -6.69
CA SER A 162 13.12 17.66 -5.86
C SER A 162 12.87 16.27 -5.28
N GLN A 163 13.18 16.10 -3.99
CA GLN A 163 12.75 14.96 -3.19
C GLN A 163 11.21 14.89 -3.21
N GLU A 164 10.64 14.29 -4.25
CA GLU A 164 9.28 13.79 -4.18
C GLU A 164 9.32 12.64 -3.18
N LYS A 165 8.77 12.94 -1.99
CA LYS A 165 8.41 11.93 -1.02
C LYS A 165 7.60 10.85 -1.73
N LEU A 166 7.73 9.62 -1.26
CA LEU A 166 7.03 8.42 -1.72
C LEU A 166 5.51 8.49 -1.42
N GLU A 167 4.84 9.61 -1.71
CA GLU A 167 3.45 9.94 -1.35
C GLU A 167 2.45 9.78 -2.52
N ILE A 168 2.80 9.00 -3.55
CA ILE A 168 1.98 8.87 -4.79
C ILE A 168 0.59 8.25 -4.51
N GLY A 169 0.43 7.47 -3.45
CA GLY A 169 -0.86 6.85 -3.10
C GLY A 169 -1.87 7.81 -2.47
N TYR A 170 -1.48 8.55 -1.43
CA TYR A 170 -2.41 9.41 -0.69
C TYR A 170 -2.73 10.70 -1.45
N ALA A 171 -1.79 11.26 -2.21
CA ALA A 171 -2.00 12.54 -2.91
C ALA A 171 -3.22 12.52 -3.84
N ARG A 172 -3.43 11.41 -4.56
CA ARG A 172 -4.59 11.24 -5.46
C ARG A 172 -5.90 11.12 -4.68
N VAL A 173 -5.90 10.37 -3.58
CA VAL A 173 -7.08 10.19 -2.73
C VAL A 173 -7.42 11.50 -2.02
N THR A 174 -6.43 12.24 -1.49
CA THR A 174 -6.66 13.54 -0.86
C THR A 174 -7.21 14.55 -1.85
N GLN A 175 -6.70 14.60 -3.09
CA GLN A 175 -7.23 15.49 -4.13
C GLN A 175 -8.70 15.14 -4.46
N ARG A 176 -9.01 13.85 -4.64
CA ARG A 176 -10.38 13.39 -4.89
C ARG A 176 -11.33 13.72 -3.75
N LEU A 177 -10.87 13.58 -2.51
CA LEU A 177 -11.62 13.95 -1.31
C LEU A 177 -11.88 15.46 -1.23
N GLU A 178 -10.89 16.28 -1.58
CA GLU A 178 -11.03 17.73 -1.64
C GLU A 178 -12.08 18.16 -2.66
N ASP A 179 -12.08 17.54 -3.85
CA ASP A 179 -13.10 17.78 -4.88
C ASP A 179 -14.52 17.43 -4.38
N GLN A 180 -14.65 16.35 -3.61
CA GLN A 180 -15.93 15.90 -3.05
C GLN A 180 -16.48 16.81 -1.94
N LEU A 181 -15.68 17.70 -1.34
CA LEU A 181 -16.15 18.68 -0.33
C LEU A 181 -17.19 19.65 -0.91
N HIS A 182 -17.15 19.89 -2.22
CA HIS A 182 -18.08 20.77 -2.94
C HIS A 182 -19.33 20.06 -3.47
N HIS A 183 -19.44 18.73 -3.28
CA HIS A 183 -20.56 17.95 -3.80
C HIS A 183 -21.89 18.36 -3.10
N PRO A 184 -23.03 18.42 -3.83
CA PRO A 184 -24.31 18.83 -3.25
C PRO A 184 -24.90 17.85 -2.22
N ASP A 185 -24.44 16.60 -2.24
CA ASP A 185 -24.84 15.58 -1.25
C ASP A 185 -24.09 15.77 0.07
N THR A 186 -24.84 16.14 1.11
CA THR A 186 -24.32 16.43 2.45
C THR A 186 -23.57 15.23 3.05
N SER A 187 -24.08 14.02 2.88
CA SER A 187 -23.49 12.81 3.47
C SER A 187 -22.09 12.53 2.90
N ARG A 188 -21.93 12.71 1.58
CA ARG A 188 -20.63 12.55 0.88
C ARG A 188 -19.63 13.62 1.28
N ALA A 189 -20.07 14.88 1.32
CA ALA A 189 -19.20 16.00 1.69
C ALA A 189 -18.68 15.88 3.13
N VAL A 190 -19.55 15.53 4.08
CA VAL A 190 -19.16 15.33 5.49
C VAL A 190 -18.29 14.08 5.67
N PHE A 191 -18.60 12.98 4.97
CA PHE A 191 -17.75 11.79 4.98
C PHE A 191 -16.33 12.10 4.49
N SER A 192 -16.22 12.82 3.37
CA SER A 192 -14.95 13.22 2.78
C SER A 192 -14.15 14.12 3.72
N PHE A 193 -14.82 15.08 4.36
CA PHE A 193 -14.22 15.95 5.37
C PHE A 193 -13.68 15.17 6.57
N LYS A 194 -14.47 14.24 7.15
CA LYS A 194 -14.04 13.43 8.30
C LYS A 194 -12.83 12.54 7.96
N LEU A 195 -12.80 11.98 6.75
CA LEU A 195 -11.66 11.18 6.30
C LEU A 195 -10.41 12.04 6.08
N LEU A 196 -10.55 13.21 5.43
CA LEU A 196 -9.46 14.18 5.28
C LEU A 196 -8.88 14.61 6.62
N GLU A 197 -9.75 14.89 7.59
CA GLU A 197 -9.37 15.22 8.96
C GLU A 197 -8.52 14.14 9.62
N LYS A 198 -8.83 12.86 9.41
CA LYS A 198 -8.00 11.76 9.92
C LYS A 198 -6.68 11.61 9.15
N ILE A 199 -6.65 11.86 7.84
CA ILE A 199 -5.43 11.74 7.04
C ILE A 199 -4.42 12.84 7.37
N ASN A 200 -4.86 14.11 7.39
CA ASN A 200 -3.98 15.25 7.68
C ASN A 200 -4.70 16.33 8.52
N PRO A 201 -4.64 16.22 9.87
CA PRO A 201 -5.31 17.19 10.74
C PRO A 201 -4.79 18.63 10.61
N ALA A 202 -3.59 18.86 10.04
CA ALA A 202 -3.01 20.20 9.93
C ALA A 202 -3.74 21.08 8.90
N GLN A 203 -4.39 20.48 7.90
CA GLN A 203 -5.09 21.20 6.82
C GLN A 203 -6.60 21.39 7.08
N VAL A 204 -7.11 20.87 8.21
CA VAL A 204 -8.53 20.94 8.57
C VAL A 204 -9.11 22.36 8.51
N PRO A 205 -8.44 23.43 9.00
CA PRO A 205 -8.99 24.79 8.90
C PRO A 205 -9.26 25.23 7.46
N VAL A 206 -8.47 24.76 6.50
CA VAL A 206 -8.65 25.05 5.07
C VAL A 206 -9.89 24.35 4.54
N TRP A 207 -10.02 23.04 4.81
CA TRP A 207 -11.16 22.24 4.34
C TRP A 207 -12.49 22.63 4.98
N VAL A 208 -12.49 23.09 6.23
CA VAL A 208 -13.71 23.63 6.86
C VAL A 208 -14.22 24.85 6.11
N ASN A 209 -13.33 25.76 5.69
CA ASN A 209 -13.72 26.91 4.88
C ASN A 209 -14.31 26.48 3.53
N SER A 210 -13.74 25.45 2.90
CA SER A 210 -14.30 24.88 1.67
C SER A 210 -15.71 24.29 1.89
N LEU A 211 -15.92 23.60 3.01
CA LEU A 211 -17.22 23.02 3.37
C LEU A 211 -18.27 24.10 3.72
N MET A 212 -17.86 25.22 4.33
CA MET A 212 -18.73 26.38 4.59
C MET A 212 -19.26 27.02 3.29
N ASN A 213 -18.54 26.86 2.18
CA ASN A 213 -18.93 27.38 0.87
C ASN A 213 -19.79 26.40 0.06
N ASN A 214 -20.17 25.23 0.60
CA ASN A 214 -21.03 24.25 -0.07
C ASN A 214 -22.47 24.80 -0.24
N GLY A 215 -23.25 24.29 -1.22
CA GLY A 215 -24.63 24.68 -1.45
C GLY A 215 -25.64 24.16 -0.41
N SER A 216 -25.33 23.08 0.31
CA SER A 216 -26.22 22.45 1.30
C SER A 216 -26.19 23.18 2.66
N GLU A 217 -27.37 23.48 3.23
CA GLU A 217 -27.51 24.14 4.54
C GLU A 217 -27.00 23.24 5.70
N ASP A 218 -27.32 21.94 5.65
CA ASP A 218 -26.87 20.96 6.66
C ASP A 218 -25.34 20.82 6.69
N ALA A 219 -24.67 20.91 5.52
CA ALA A 219 -23.20 20.86 5.42
C ALA A 219 -22.55 22.11 6.03
N LYS A 220 -23.15 23.29 5.81
CA LYS A 220 -22.67 24.56 6.39
C LYS A 220 -22.79 24.55 7.91
N GLU A 221 -23.91 24.06 8.46
CA GLU A 221 -24.08 23.96 9.91
C GLU A 221 -23.04 23.02 10.52
N TYR A 222 -22.79 21.87 9.89
CA TYR A 222 -21.73 20.95 10.30
C TYR A 222 -20.35 21.62 10.27
N ALA A 223 -20.01 22.31 9.17
CA ALA A 223 -18.76 23.04 9.01
C ALA A 223 -18.60 24.14 10.09
N GLN A 224 -19.67 24.88 10.38
CA GLN A 224 -19.69 25.92 11.40
C GLN A 224 -19.45 25.32 12.80
N ARG A 225 -20.09 24.19 13.12
CA ARG A 225 -19.87 23.46 14.38
C ARG A 225 -18.41 23.02 14.52
N ARG A 226 -17.83 22.41 13.48
CA ARG A 226 -16.42 21.99 13.48
C ARG A 226 -15.47 23.19 13.55
N MET A 227 -15.75 24.29 12.84
CA MET A 227 -14.95 25.52 12.94
C MET A 227 -14.93 26.06 14.37
N ASN A 228 -16.08 26.05 15.06
CA ASN A 228 -16.19 26.49 16.45
C ASN A 228 -15.40 25.57 17.40
N GLU A 229 -15.36 24.26 17.12
CA GLU A 229 -14.55 23.29 17.88
C GLU A 229 -13.04 23.49 17.63
N ILE A 230 -12.62 23.73 16.38
CA ILE A 230 -11.21 23.88 15.99
C ILE A 230 -10.62 25.21 16.46
N LYS A 231 -11.35 26.31 16.23
CA LYS A 231 -10.92 27.63 16.72
C LYS A 231 -10.83 27.63 18.24
N GLY A 232 -11.60 26.75 18.90
CA GLY A 232 -11.89 26.84 20.30
C GLY A 232 -12.54 28.19 20.51
N LEU A 233 -13.88 28.24 20.53
CA LEU A 233 -14.48 29.29 21.35
C LEU A 233 -13.88 29.09 22.73
N SER A 234 -12.90 29.93 23.07
CA SER A 234 -12.22 29.85 24.35
C SER A 234 -13.31 29.82 25.40
N VAL A 235 -13.20 28.90 26.36
CA VAL A 235 -14.11 28.94 27.50
C VAL A 235 -13.96 30.30 28.22
N SER A 236 -12.87 31.03 27.94
CA SER A 236 -12.62 32.42 28.32
C SER A 236 -13.72 33.41 27.90
N GLU A 237 -14.47 33.17 26.81
CA GLU A 237 -15.63 34.03 26.45
C GLU A 237 -16.82 33.88 27.44
N ARG A 238 -16.87 32.79 28.22
CA ARG A 238 -17.85 32.62 29.31
C ARG A 238 -17.35 33.10 30.68
N TYR A 239 -16.04 33.18 30.89
CA TYR A 239 -15.43 33.75 32.09
C TYR A 239 -15.24 35.27 31.93
N VAL A 240 -16.35 36.00 31.82
CA VAL A 240 -16.34 37.47 31.70
C VAL A 240 -16.06 38.11 33.07
N ILE A 241 -15.05 38.98 33.14
CA ILE A 241 -14.86 39.89 34.28
C ILE A 241 -16.02 40.89 34.25
N ARG A 242 -17.06 40.70 35.07
CA ARG A 242 -18.07 41.73 35.33
C ARG A 242 -17.70 42.47 36.61
N VAL A 243 -17.46 43.78 36.47
CA VAL A 243 -17.15 44.68 37.58
C VAL A 243 -18.41 45.06 38.40
N ASN A 244 -19.62 44.84 37.88
CA ASN A 244 -20.86 45.28 38.52
C ASN A 244 -21.93 44.17 38.67
N GLN A 245 -22.78 44.39 39.70
CA GLN A 245 -23.81 43.54 40.32
C GLN A 245 -24.77 42.75 39.38
N PRO A 246 -25.45 41.70 39.90
CA PRO A 246 -26.16 40.73 39.08
C PRO A 246 -27.51 41.27 38.61
N ASP A 247 -27.65 41.54 37.31
CA ASP A 247 -28.96 41.63 36.68
C ASP A 247 -29.49 40.21 36.40
N SER A 248 -30.64 39.91 36.99
CA SER A 248 -31.23 38.58 37.15
C SER A 248 -31.87 37.97 35.90
N ASN A 249 -31.54 38.42 34.68
CA ASN A 249 -32.29 38.03 33.47
C ASN A 249 -31.48 37.50 32.27
N SER A 250 -30.22 37.12 32.43
CA SER A 250 -29.50 36.37 31.38
C SER A 250 -29.35 34.89 31.76
N PHE A 251 -30.09 34.01 31.11
CA PHE A 251 -30.04 32.55 31.24
C PHE A 251 -28.72 31.89 30.76
N GLU A 252 -27.65 32.66 30.54
CA GLU A 252 -26.31 32.12 30.34
C GLU A 252 -25.58 32.06 31.70
N LYS A 253 -25.41 30.86 32.24
CA LYS A 253 -24.53 30.60 33.40
C LYS A 253 -23.08 30.97 33.03
N LYS A 254 -22.70 32.24 33.21
CA LYS A 254 -21.33 32.73 33.14
C LYS A 254 -20.74 32.70 34.55
N ASN A 255 -19.66 31.94 34.75
CA ASN A 255 -18.97 31.86 36.04
C ASN A 255 -18.24 33.19 36.29
N VAL A 256 -18.61 33.88 37.37
CA VAL A 256 -18.07 35.21 37.73
C VAL A 256 -16.79 35.04 38.55
N LEU A 257 -15.71 35.70 38.13
CA LEU A 257 -14.46 35.82 38.89
C LEU A 257 -14.71 36.54 40.23
N SER A 258 -14.31 35.96 41.36
CA SER A 258 -14.45 36.63 42.66
C SER A 258 -13.43 37.77 42.81
N LYS A 259 -13.74 38.78 43.63
CA LYS A 259 -12.81 39.89 43.94
C LYS A 259 -11.45 39.40 44.45
N ALA A 260 -11.44 38.30 45.22
CA ALA A 260 -10.22 37.67 45.72
C ALA A 260 -9.39 37.03 44.60
N ASP A 261 -10.02 36.43 43.58
CA ASP A 261 -9.32 35.85 42.43
C ASP A 261 -8.65 36.95 41.58
N LEU A 262 -9.30 38.11 41.44
CA LEU A 262 -8.76 39.30 40.75
C LEU A 262 -7.58 39.92 41.51
N GLU A 263 -7.68 40.07 42.83
CA GLU A 263 -6.56 40.53 43.66
C GLU A 263 -5.36 39.56 43.61
N SER A 264 -5.59 38.25 43.51
CA SER A 264 -4.50 37.26 43.37
C SER A 264 -3.81 37.33 42.00
N LEU A 265 -4.55 37.59 40.91
CA LEU A 265 -3.99 37.74 39.56
C LEU A 265 -3.16 39.03 39.43
N ILE A 266 -3.61 40.11 40.06
CA ILE A 266 -2.93 41.40 40.06
C ILE A 266 -1.66 41.37 40.93
N SER A 267 -1.70 40.67 42.07
CA SER A 267 -0.53 40.54 42.96
C SER A 267 0.50 39.52 42.49
N GLY A 268 0.09 38.48 41.75
CA GLY A 268 0.97 37.46 41.16
C GLY A 268 1.66 37.86 39.85
N GLY A 269 1.57 39.13 39.42
CA GLY A 269 2.20 39.59 38.17
C GLY A 269 1.59 39.01 36.89
N GLY A 270 0.35 38.50 36.95
CA GLY A 270 -0.32 37.83 35.84
C GLY A 270 -0.16 36.31 35.81
N ASP A 271 0.61 35.70 36.73
CA ASP A 271 0.68 34.25 36.86
C ASP A 271 -0.57 33.69 37.57
N PHE A 272 -1.19 32.68 36.97
CA PHE A 272 -2.30 31.96 37.58
C PHE A 272 -1.77 31.10 38.73
N THR A 273 -2.26 31.34 39.96
CA THR A 273 -1.86 30.57 41.15
C THR A 273 -2.15 29.07 40.97
N LYS A 274 -1.16 28.22 41.30
CA LYS A 274 -1.23 26.74 41.31
C LYS A 274 -2.52 26.17 41.91
N SER A 275 -3.01 26.78 43.01
CA SER A 275 -4.25 26.40 43.70
C SER A 275 -5.50 26.51 42.81
N ARG A 276 -5.53 27.49 41.91
CA ARG A 276 -6.66 27.72 41.00
C ARG A 276 -6.67 26.70 39.86
N ILE A 277 -5.52 26.44 39.26
CA ILE A 277 -5.37 25.42 38.20
C ILE A 277 -5.74 24.04 38.77
N GLN A 278 -5.26 23.72 39.98
CA GLN A 278 -5.60 22.47 40.67
C GLN A 278 -7.11 22.31 40.95
N ARG A 279 -7.79 23.40 41.34
CA ARG A 279 -9.24 23.37 41.55
C ARG A 279 -10.01 23.14 40.26
N LEU A 280 -9.59 23.81 39.18
CA LEU A 280 -10.25 23.71 37.88
C LEU A 280 -9.98 22.36 37.21
N SER A 281 -8.77 21.82 37.30
CA SER A 281 -8.40 20.53 36.71
C SER A 281 -9.16 19.35 37.34
N ARG A 282 -9.59 19.48 38.60
CA ARG A 282 -10.35 18.46 39.35
C ARG A 282 -11.84 18.79 39.51
N SER A 283 -12.34 19.77 38.78
CA SER A 283 -13.77 20.13 38.82
C SER A 283 -14.63 18.98 38.26
N PRO A 284 -15.84 18.73 38.80
CA PRO A 284 -16.77 17.77 38.22
C PRO A 284 -17.23 18.18 36.82
N GLN A 285 -17.23 19.48 36.51
CA GLN A 285 -17.66 20.01 35.21
C GLN A 285 -16.53 19.91 34.17
N SER A 286 -16.82 19.30 33.02
CA SER A 286 -15.85 19.13 31.93
C SER A 286 -15.36 20.47 31.35
N GLU A 287 -16.24 21.47 31.27
CA GLU A 287 -15.89 22.80 30.76
C GLU A 287 -14.81 23.49 31.61
N ASP A 288 -14.83 23.30 32.94
CA ASP A 288 -13.83 23.87 33.86
C ASP A 288 -12.47 23.20 33.68
N ARG A 289 -12.45 21.88 33.47
CA ARG A 289 -11.23 21.11 33.20
C ARG A 289 -10.63 21.48 31.85
N GLN A 290 -11.48 21.73 30.84
CA GLN A 290 -11.04 22.25 29.54
C GLN A 290 -10.40 23.62 29.68
N TYR A 291 -11.01 24.52 30.45
CA TYR A 291 -10.43 25.84 30.73
C TYR A 291 -9.12 25.74 31.52
N ALA A 292 -8.99 24.78 32.44
CA ALA A 292 -7.73 24.51 33.12
C ALA A 292 -6.61 24.14 32.12
N ALA A 293 -6.91 23.28 31.13
CA ALA A 293 -5.97 22.91 30.08
C ALA A 293 -5.53 24.11 29.22
N GLU A 294 -6.43 25.06 28.96
CA GLU A 294 -6.14 26.31 28.25
C GLU A 294 -5.27 27.25 29.08
N LEU A 295 -5.58 27.42 30.38
CA LEU A 295 -4.78 28.23 31.31
C LEU A 295 -3.35 27.71 31.47
N LEU A 296 -3.15 26.39 31.41
CA LEU A 296 -1.83 25.76 31.48
C LEU A 296 -0.90 26.19 30.33
N LEU A 297 -1.44 26.60 29.18
CA LEU A 297 -0.66 27.11 28.05
C LEU A 297 0.11 28.38 28.43
N HIS A 298 -0.53 29.26 29.20
CA HIS A 298 0.00 30.57 29.57
C HIS A 298 0.74 30.58 30.92
N SER A 299 0.75 29.46 31.65
CA SER A 299 1.43 29.36 32.94
C SER A 299 2.95 29.27 32.78
N ALA A 300 3.72 30.05 33.54
CA ALA A 300 5.18 29.99 33.50
C ALA A 300 5.78 28.77 34.24
N SER A 301 5.10 28.25 35.26
CA SER A 301 5.68 27.29 36.22
C SER A 301 5.63 25.83 35.77
N ASP A 302 6.78 25.15 35.78
CA ASP A 302 6.92 23.71 35.48
C ASP A 302 6.20 22.79 36.47
N GLU A 303 5.91 23.26 37.69
CA GLU A 303 5.15 22.49 38.69
C GLU A 303 3.71 22.16 38.26
N ASN A 304 3.17 22.90 37.29
CA ASN A 304 1.80 22.68 36.81
C ASN A 304 1.71 21.59 35.74
N VAL A 305 2.85 21.03 35.32
CA VAL A 305 2.93 19.96 34.31
C VAL A 305 2.26 18.67 34.78
N SER A 306 2.29 18.37 36.08
CA SER A 306 1.59 17.20 36.63
C SER A 306 0.07 17.26 36.40
N PHE A 307 -0.53 18.45 36.43
CA PHE A 307 -1.96 18.62 36.11
C PHE A 307 -2.24 18.44 34.63
N LEU A 308 -1.30 18.80 33.75
CA LEU A 308 -1.43 18.54 32.32
C LEU A 308 -1.46 17.03 32.03
N ILE A 309 -0.64 16.23 32.72
CA ILE A 309 -0.64 14.77 32.60
C ILE A 309 -1.98 14.16 33.07
N GLU A 310 -2.56 14.70 34.15
CA GLU A 310 -3.90 14.31 34.62
C GLU A 310 -4.96 14.59 33.54
N LEU A 311 -4.90 15.76 32.89
CA LEU A 311 -5.84 16.19 31.84
C LEU A 311 -5.64 15.45 30.50
N LEU A 312 -4.41 15.00 30.18
CA LEU A 312 -4.13 14.13 29.03
C LEU A 312 -4.77 12.74 29.14
N ASN A 313 -5.20 12.37 30.35
CA ASN A 313 -5.92 11.12 30.64
C ASN A 313 -7.40 11.35 31.01
N ASP A 314 -7.94 12.56 30.81
CA ASP A 314 -9.33 12.89 31.16
C ASP A 314 -10.33 12.02 30.37
N PRO A 315 -11.44 11.57 30.99
CA PRO A 315 -12.48 10.81 30.30
C PRO A 315 -13.20 11.63 29.21
N GLU A 316 -13.25 12.96 29.31
CA GLU A 316 -13.92 13.81 28.33
C GLU A 316 -12.99 14.11 27.14
N PRO A 317 -13.41 13.79 25.89
CA PRO A 317 -12.57 14.03 24.70
C PRO A 317 -12.17 15.50 24.52
N LYS A 318 -13.09 16.44 24.75
CA LYS A 318 -12.83 17.90 24.56
C LYS A 318 -11.71 18.42 25.45
N VAL A 319 -11.66 17.95 26.70
CA VAL A 319 -10.61 18.31 27.66
C VAL A 319 -9.27 17.76 27.17
N ARG A 320 -9.26 16.50 26.74
CA ARG A 320 -8.07 15.82 26.27
C ARG A 320 -7.49 16.44 25.00
N HIS A 321 -8.31 16.77 24.00
CA HIS A 321 -7.91 17.51 22.80
C HIS A 321 -7.20 18.83 23.15
N THR A 322 -7.78 19.58 24.08
CA THR A 322 -7.21 20.85 24.55
C THR A 322 -5.87 20.61 25.26
N ALA A 323 -5.77 19.59 26.10
CA ALA A 323 -4.53 19.21 26.78
C ALA A 323 -3.41 18.79 25.80
N ILE A 324 -3.74 18.03 24.75
CA ILE A 324 -2.79 17.65 23.69
C ILE A 324 -2.27 18.90 22.98
N LYS A 325 -3.14 19.86 22.64
CA LYS A 325 -2.70 21.13 22.04
C LYS A 325 -1.77 21.91 22.96
N THR A 326 -2.06 21.95 24.27
CA THR A 326 -1.22 22.62 25.26
C THR A 326 0.16 21.98 25.42
N SER A 327 0.25 20.66 25.26
CA SER A 327 1.49 19.90 25.39
C SER A 327 2.59 20.27 24.38
N ILE A 328 2.20 20.86 23.23
CA ILE A 328 3.13 21.27 22.18
C ILE A 328 4.12 22.32 22.72
N GLN A 329 3.60 23.32 23.45
CA GLN A 329 4.42 24.40 24.01
C GLN A 329 5.01 24.03 25.37
N LYS A 330 4.32 23.20 26.17
CA LYS A 330 4.74 22.74 27.49
C LYS A 330 5.13 21.26 27.45
N ASN A 331 6.36 21.00 27.00
CA ASN A 331 6.88 19.64 26.85
C ASN A 331 8.01 19.33 27.85
N ASN A 332 7.71 18.42 28.79
CA ASN A 332 8.71 17.70 29.59
C ASN A 332 8.70 16.22 29.21
N ASN A 333 9.72 15.46 29.61
CA ASN A 333 9.82 14.04 29.26
C ASN A 333 8.57 13.24 29.67
N GLU A 334 7.98 13.54 30.83
CA GLU A 334 6.74 12.89 31.31
C GLU A 334 5.52 13.22 30.44
N VAL A 335 5.41 14.47 29.96
CA VAL A 335 4.33 14.89 29.04
C VAL A 335 4.46 14.16 27.72
N ILE A 336 5.69 14.01 27.21
CA ILE A 336 5.95 13.28 25.97
C ILE A 336 5.56 11.81 26.14
N TYR A 337 5.84 11.16 27.28
CA TYR A 337 5.34 9.81 27.55
C TYR A 337 3.81 9.73 27.56
N ALA A 338 3.13 10.69 28.20
CA ALA A 338 1.66 10.75 28.21
C ALA A 338 1.07 10.98 26.81
N LEU A 339 1.75 11.73 25.93
CA LEU A 339 1.37 11.86 24.52
C LEU A 339 1.57 10.56 23.75
N ILE A 340 2.66 9.84 24.00
CA ILE A 340 2.92 8.53 23.38
C ILE A 340 1.85 7.51 23.79
N GLU A 341 1.38 7.53 25.04
CA GLU A 341 0.26 6.68 25.48
C GLU A 341 -1.04 7.01 24.73
N ASN A 342 -1.27 8.28 24.37
CA ASN A 342 -2.42 8.70 23.57
C ASN A 342 -2.31 8.30 22.08
N LEU A 343 -1.13 7.92 21.56
CA LEU A 343 -1.00 7.32 20.22
C LEU A 343 -1.72 5.97 20.10
N ALA A 344 -1.91 5.27 21.22
CA ALA A 344 -2.63 4.00 21.24
C ALA A 344 -4.16 4.18 21.08
N ASN A 345 -4.68 5.39 21.30
CA ASN A 345 -6.11 5.65 21.24
C ASN A 345 -6.52 6.20 19.86
N PRO A 346 -7.38 5.49 19.09
CA PRO A 346 -7.88 5.90 17.78
C PRO A 346 -8.40 7.35 17.69
N LEU A 347 -9.01 7.85 18.76
CA LEU A 347 -9.62 9.19 18.79
C LEU A 347 -8.56 10.29 18.82
N PHE A 348 -7.45 10.07 19.51
CA PHE A 348 -6.44 11.08 19.81
C PHE A 348 -5.11 10.87 19.08
N SER A 349 -4.93 9.70 18.44
CA SER A 349 -3.66 9.28 17.83
C SER A 349 -3.10 10.30 16.84
N ASN A 350 -3.90 10.81 15.91
CA ASN A 350 -3.44 11.77 14.90
C ASN A 350 -3.04 13.12 15.50
N GLU A 351 -3.79 13.61 16.50
CA GLU A 351 -3.45 14.85 17.19
C GLU A 351 -2.19 14.71 18.05
N ALA A 352 -2.06 13.59 18.76
CA ALA A 352 -0.88 13.26 19.55
C ALA A 352 0.36 13.11 18.64
N MET A 353 0.22 12.44 17.49
CA MET A 353 1.29 12.33 16.50
C MET A 353 1.72 13.71 15.99
N ASN A 354 0.77 14.58 15.61
CA ASN A 354 1.09 15.93 15.17
C ASN A 354 1.77 16.75 16.28
N ALA A 355 1.32 16.63 17.52
CA ALA A 355 1.97 17.28 18.66
C ALA A 355 3.42 16.80 18.84
N LEU A 356 3.66 15.49 18.75
CA LEU A 356 5.00 14.89 18.84
C LEU A 356 5.90 15.30 17.66
N VAL A 357 5.36 15.41 16.45
CA VAL A 357 6.09 15.91 15.28
C VAL A 357 6.51 17.36 15.46
N LEU A 358 5.64 18.21 16.01
CA LEU A 358 5.94 19.62 16.31
C LEU A 358 6.97 19.78 17.44
N ILE A 359 6.97 18.88 18.44
CA ILE A 359 8.01 18.82 19.48
C ILE A 359 9.38 18.44 18.89
N GLY A 360 9.38 17.58 17.86
CA GLY A 360 10.55 17.23 17.07
C GLY A 360 11.57 16.38 17.82
N GLY A 361 12.87 16.68 17.65
CA GLY A 361 13.97 15.79 18.03
C GLY A 361 14.05 15.38 19.50
N LYS A 362 13.47 16.15 20.44
CA LYS A 362 13.40 15.76 21.87
C LYS A 362 12.53 14.52 22.09
N ALA A 363 11.50 14.32 21.26
CA ALA A 363 10.61 13.19 21.35
C ALA A 363 11.23 11.88 20.86
N LEU A 364 12.23 11.92 19.97
CA LEU A 364 12.81 10.73 19.33
C LEU A 364 13.35 9.70 20.32
N ASN A 365 14.10 10.14 21.33
CA ASN A 365 14.67 9.23 22.33
C ASN A 365 13.57 8.55 23.17
N LEU A 366 12.50 9.27 23.47
CA LEU A 366 11.39 8.78 24.28
C LEU A 366 10.47 7.87 23.45
N LEU A 367 10.30 8.15 22.17
CA LEU A 367 9.65 7.27 21.20
C LEU A 367 10.42 5.94 21.07
N ASP A 368 11.74 6.00 21.01
CA ASP A 368 12.60 4.82 20.92
C ASP A 368 12.50 3.93 22.17
N SER A 369 12.60 4.52 23.37
CA SER A 369 12.41 3.77 24.62
C SER A 369 10.99 3.20 24.75
N SER A 370 9.98 3.94 24.28
CA SER A 370 8.58 3.51 24.36
C SER A 370 8.26 2.34 23.44
N PHE A 371 8.97 2.22 22.31
CA PHE A 371 8.82 1.12 21.36
C PHE A 371 9.11 -0.25 22.01
N TYR A 372 10.10 -0.34 22.88
CA TYR A 372 10.49 -1.59 23.56
C TYR A 372 9.74 -1.85 24.87
N ARG A 373 8.73 -1.04 25.21
CA ARG A 373 7.96 -1.21 26.45
C ARG A 373 7.10 -2.49 26.38
N SER A 374 7.16 -3.31 27.42
CA SER A 374 6.39 -4.55 27.51
C SER A 374 4.88 -4.29 27.51
N GLY A 375 4.13 -5.03 26.69
CA GLY A 375 2.67 -4.94 26.60
C GLY A 375 2.15 -3.87 25.62
N GLN A 376 3.03 -3.27 24.81
CA GLN A 376 2.61 -2.38 23.73
C GLN A 376 1.83 -3.14 22.65
N SER A 377 0.80 -2.50 22.11
CA SER A 377 0.06 -3.03 20.96
C SER A 377 0.85 -2.82 19.66
N THR A 378 0.67 -3.68 18.67
CA THR A 378 1.29 -3.52 17.34
C THR A 378 0.90 -2.19 16.70
N GLN A 379 -0.35 -1.74 16.88
CA GLN A 379 -0.82 -0.44 16.38
C GLN A 379 -0.05 0.72 17.00
N SER A 380 0.20 0.68 18.32
CA SER A 380 1.02 1.69 19.01
C SER A 380 2.45 1.72 18.47
N MET A 381 3.06 0.55 18.21
CA MET A 381 4.39 0.46 17.61
C MET A 381 4.43 1.07 16.20
N LEU A 382 3.44 0.78 15.36
CA LEU A 382 3.33 1.35 14.02
C LEU A 382 3.21 2.88 14.06
N ARG A 383 2.35 3.41 14.94
CA ARG A 383 2.18 4.86 15.12
C ARG A 383 3.46 5.54 15.63
N ILE A 384 4.20 4.89 16.53
CA ILE A 384 5.51 5.38 17.00
C ILE A 384 6.49 5.49 15.82
N ILE A 385 6.57 4.46 14.95
CA ILE A 385 7.45 4.45 13.78
C ILE A 385 7.05 5.54 12.77
N GLN A 386 5.76 5.67 12.47
CA GLN A 386 5.22 6.73 11.61
C GLN A 386 5.58 8.12 12.16
N THR A 387 5.46 8.32 13.47
CA THR A 387 5.84 9.58 14.13
C THR A 387 7.32 9.86 13.97
N MET A 388 8.19 8.86 14.17
CA MET A 388 9.64 9.00 13.93
C MET A 388 9.97 9.37 12.48
N GLY A 389 9.30 8.73 11.52
CA GLY A 389 9.45 9.01 10.09
C GLY A 389 9.09 10.45 9.72
N ARG A 390 7.97 10.96 10.25
CA ARG A 390 7.50 12.33 10.02
C ARG A 390 8.38 13.39 10.69
N ILE A 391 8.96 13.12 11.87
CA ILE A 391 9.94 14.01 12.51
C ILE A 391 11.19 14.15 11.62
N GLY A 392 11.67 13.04 11.07
CA GLY A 392 12.81 13.02 10.16
C GLY A 392 14.15 13.42 10.79
N GLY A 393 15.16 13.62 9.94
CA GLY A 393 16.54 13.93 10.34
C GLY A 393 17.44 12.70 10.51
N GLN A 394 18.74 12.94 10.71
CA GLN A 394 19.74 11.85 10.78
C GLN A 394 19.53 10.92 11.98
N ARG A 395 19.20 11.47 13.16
CA ARG A 395 18.89 10.65 14.35
C ARG A 395 17.69 9.74 14.15
N ALA A 396 16.63 10.21 13.48
CA ALA A 396 15.47 9.39 13.18
C ALA A 396 15.84 8.24 12.23
N LYS A 397 16.66 8.51 11.22
CA LYS A 397 17.20 7.49 10.30
C LYS A 397 17.96 6.39 11.04
N ASP A 398 18.85 6.77 11.98
CA ASP A 398 19.63 5.81 12.75
C ASP A 398 18.75 4.94 13.67
N VAL A 399 17.80 5.56 14.37
CA VAL A 399 16.86 4.85 15.27
C VAL A 399 15.96 3.90 14.49
N LEU A 400 15.42 4.34 13.34
CA LEU A 400 14.59 3.51 12.47
C LEU A 400 15.40 2.34 11.87
N TRP A 401 16.64 2.59 11.43
CA TRP A 401 17.51 1.57 10.88
C TRP A 401 17.76 0.40 11.86
N ASN A 402 17.94 0.72 13.14
CA ASN A 402 18.13 -0.29 14.19
C ASN A 402 16.89 -1.19 14.40
N LYS A 403 15.73 -0.80 13.88
CA LYS A 403 14.46 -1.55 14.00
C LYS A 403 14.14 -2.43 12.79
N MET A 404 15.00 -2.48 11.77
CA MET A 404 14.73 -3.34 10.60
C MET A 404 14.79 -4.85 10.89
N ASP A 405 15.46 -5.29 11.96
CA ASP A 405 15.50 -6.72 12.34
C ASP A 405 14.32 -7.11 13.26
N PHE A 406 13.30 -6.26 13.35
CA PHE A 406 12.17 -6.56 14.22
C PHE A 406 11.42 -7.81 13.70
N PRO A 407 11.01 -8.76 14.57
CA PRO A 407 10.37 -10.00 14.13
C PRO A 407 9.00 -9.87 13.45
N ASP A 408 8.40 -8.68 13.39
CA ASP A 408 7.09 -8.46 12.77
C ASP A 408 7.26 -7.74 11.43
N LYS A 409 6.86 -8.40 10.34
CA LYS A 409 6.98 -7.87 8.97
C LYS A 409 6.13 -6.62 8.74
N VAL A 410 5.00 -6.46 9.44
CA VAL A 410 4.18 -5.25 9.34
C VAL A 410 4.95 -4.06 9.90
N ILE A 411 5.65 -4.27 11.01
CA ILE A 411 6.53 -3.26 11.63
C ILE A 411 7.73 -2.96 10.72
N VAL A 412 8.40 -3.97 10.18
CA VAL A 412 9.54 -3.77 9.27
C VAL A 412 9.13 -3.01 8.00
N SER A 413 8.00 -3.37 7.40
CA SER A 413 7.44 -2.66 6.25
C SER A 413 7.19 -1.18 6.56
N GLN A 414 6.59 -0.89 7.72
CA GLN A 414 6.37 0.49 8.16
C GLN A 414 7.68 1.24 8.45
N VAL A 415 8.68 0.58 9.04
CA VAL A 415 10.03 1.17 9.25
C VAL A 415 10.63 1.58 7.91
N LEU A 416 10.52 0.74 6.89
CA LEU A 416 11.08 1.03 5.57
C LEU A 416 10.31 2.14 4.85
N LEU A 417 8.99 2.19 4.97
CA LEU A 417 8.18 3.32 4.47
C LEU A 417 8.65 4.63 5.11
N SER A 418 8.78 4.65 6.44
CA SER A 418 9.24 5.82 7.20
C SER A 418 10.70 6.20 6.89
N LEU A 419 11.59 5.25 6.64
CA LEU A 419 12.95 5.51 6.14
C LEU A 419 12.92 6.11 4.73
N GLY A 420 12.04 5.61 3.86
CA GLY A 420 11.80 6.16 2.53
C GLY A 420 11.31 7.62 2.57
N GLU A 421 10.35 7.93 3.45
CA GLU A 421 9.85 9.29 3.69
C GLU A 421 10.95 10.24 4.20
N CYS A 422 11.88 9.73 5.00
CA CYS A 422 13.05 10.48 5.47
C CYS A 422 14.09 10.74 4.35
N GLY A 423 13.90 10.21 3.15
CA GLY A 423 14.90 10.25 2.07
C GLY A 423 16.18 9.54 2.48
N PHE A 424 16.06 8.37 3.10
CA PHE A 424 17.21 7.55 3.48
C PHE A 424 17.88 6.95 2.24
N LYS A 425 19.22 6.99 2.21
CA LYS A 425 20.05 6.30 1.22
C LYS A 425 21.07 5.45 1.96
N ALA A 426 21.18 4.19 1.55
CA ALA A 426 21.99 3.22 2.25
C ALA A 426 23.48 3.58 2.21
N GLY A 427 24.12 3.64 3.37
CA GLY A 427 25.57 3.68 3.47
C GLY A 427 26.21 2.34 3.11
N ILE A 428 27.54 2.32 2.93
CA ILE A 428 28.29 1.14 2.48
C ILE A 428 28.07 -0.09 3.38
N SER A 429 28.01 0.10 4.70
CA SER A 429 27.75 -0.99 5.68
C SER A 429 26.33 -1.54 5.63
N GLN A 430 25.38 -0.77 5.09
CA GLN A 430 23.95 -1.07 5.09
C GLN A 430 23.52 -1.79 3.80
N ILE A 431 24.25 -1.60 2.70
CA ILE A 431 23.99 -2.22 1.40
C ILE A 431 23.88 -3.74 1.50
N THR A 432 24.82 -4.40 2.19
CA THR A 432 24.84 -5.86 2.32
C THR A 432 23.58 -6.38 3.02
N ARG A 433 23.09 -5.67 4.04
CA ARG A 433 21.90 -6.06 4.79
C ARG A 433 20.62 -5.90 3.96
N ILE A 434 20.53 -4.83 3.15
CA ILE A 434 19.41 -4.64 2.23
C ILE A 434 19.42 -5.71 1.14
N LYS A 435 20.59 -6.06 0.60
CA LYS A 435 20.72 -7.16 -0.38
C LYS A 435 20.21 -8.49 0.19
N PHE A 436 20.59 -8.82 1.43
CA PHE A 436 20.10 -10.03 2.10
C PHE A 436 18.58 -10.01 2.30
N ALA A 437 17.99 -8.86 2.67
CA ALA A 437 16.54 -8.72 2.78
C ALA A 437 15.84 -8.96 1.44
N ILE A 438 16.37 -8.41 0.34
CA ILE A 438 15.86 -8.66 -1.02
C ILE A 438 15.96 -10.15 -1.38
N GLU A 439 17.08 -10.81 -1.10
CA GLU A 439 17.26 -12.25 -1.35
C GLU A 439 16.27 -13.10 -0.52
N SER A 440 16.00 -12.71 0.74
CA SER A 440 15.01 -13.37 1.59
C SER A 440 13.59 -13.23 1.04
N ASP A 441 13.19 -12.04 0.59
CA ASP A 441 11.86 -11.84 -0.02
C ASP A 441 11.71 -12.66 -1.30
N ILE A 442 12.77 -12.76 -2.12
CA ILE A 442 12.75 -13.56 -3.35
C ILE A 442 12.64 -15.06 -3.02
N ALA A 443 13.28 -15.53 -1.95
CA ALA A 443 13.13 -16.89 -1.47
C ALA A 443 11.68 -17.19 -1.04
N ASP A 444 11.04 -16.26 -0.32
CA ASP A 444 9.63 -16.36 0.08
C ASP A 444 8.69 -16.39 -1.13
N ILE A 445 8.93 -15.52 -2.12
CA ILE A 445 8.20 -15.51 -3.41
C ILE A 445 8.35 -16.84 -4.14
N SER A 446 9.57 -17.35 -4.26
CA SER A 446 9.85 -18.63 -4.94
C SER A 446 9.07 -19.78 -4.30
N TRP A 447 9.07 -19.82 -2.97
CA TRP A 447 8.33 -20.83 -2.22
C TRP A 447 6.82 -20.67 -2.40
N ASN A 448 6.29 -19.44 -2.34
CA ASN A 448 4.86 -19.15 -2.52
C ASN A 448 4.38 -19.53 -3.93
N LEU A 449 5.19 -19.25 -4.97
CA LEU A 449 4.91 -19.65 -6.35
C LEU A 449 4.83 -21.17 -6.50
N SER A 450 5.78 -21.92 -5.93
CA SER A 450 5.74 -23.37 -6.00
C SER A 450 4.60 -23.96 -5.15
N ALA A 451 4.24 -23.33 -4.01
CA ALA A 451 3.07 -23.72 -3.23
C ALA A 451 1.75 -23.52 -4.01
N ILE A 452 1.61 -22.46 -4.82
CA ILE A 452 0.42 -22.23 -5.65
C ILE A 452 0.20 -23.37 -6.68
N GLN A 453 1.29 -23.93 -7.22
CA GLN A 453 1.22 -25.06 -8.15
C GLN A 453 0.85 -26.38 -7.45
N GLU A 454 1.31 -26.57 -6.22
CA GLU A 454 1.13 -27.81 -5.45
C GLU A 454 -0.23 -27.85 -4.70
N VAL A 455 -0.81 -26.69 -4.38
CA VAL A 455 -2.16 -26.62 -3.80
C VAL A 455 -3.20 -27.09 -4.84
N GLY A 456 -4.11 -27.98 -4.43
CA GLY A 456 -5.15 -28.53 -5.30
C GLY A 456 -6.17 -27.49 -5.77
N THR A 457 -7.23 -27.95 -6.44
CA THR A 457 -8.34 -27.10 -6.92
C THR A 457 -9.61 -27.22 -6.08
N ASN A 458 -9.63 -28.09 -5.08
CA ASN A 458 -10.84 -28.47 -4.35
C ASN A 458 -11.08 -27.55 -3.14
N GLY A 459 -12.35 -27.40 -2.75
CA GLY A 459 -12.74 -26.68 -1.55
C GLY A 459 -12.43 -25.18 -1.61
N TYR A 460 -11.69 -24.69 -0.61
CA TYR A 460 -11.30 -23.28 -0.45
C TYR A 460 -9.93 -22.95 -1.07
N ALA A 461 -9.37 -23.85 -1.89
CA ALA A 461 -8.06 -23.70 -2.51
C ALA A 461 -7.93 -22.44 -3.38
N LYS A 462 -9.00 -22.00 -4.05
CA LYS A 462 -8.99 -20.76 -4.85
C LYS A 462 -8.67 -19.53 -4.00
N ALA A 463 -9.29 -19.42 -2.83
CA ALA A 463 -9.06 -18.31 -1.91
C ALA A 463 -7.65 -18.37 -1.29
N LEU A 464 -7.14 -19.57 -1.01
CA LEU A 464 -5.75 -19.77 -0.58
C LEU A 464 -4.75 -19.33 -1.66
N LYS A 465 -4.95 -19.74 -2.93
CA LYS A 465 -4.11 -19.28 -4.04
C LYS A 465 -4.15 -17.76 -4.16
N GLN A 466 -5.33 -17.13 -4.08
CA GLN A 466 -5.44 -15.67 -4.08
C GLN A 466 -4.71 -15.00 -2.91
N ALA A 467 -4.73 -15.60 -1.72
CA ALA A 467 -3.99 -15.10 -0.56
C ALA A 467 -2.46 -15.17 -0.80
N LEU A 468 -1.96 -16.27 -1.36
CA LEU A 468 -0.54 -16.42 -1.71
C LEU A 468 -0.09 -15.46 -2.83
N HIS A 469 -0.91 -15.23 -3.86
CA HIS A 469 -0.61 -14.22 -4.88
C HIS A 469 -0.49 -12.81 -4.28
N ARG A 470 -1.34 -12.48 -3.29
CA ARG A 470 -1.26 -11.21 -2.58
C ARG A 470 -0.02 -11.10 -1.70
N GLU A 471 0.44 -12.19 -1.09
CA GLU A 471 1.73 -12.21 -0.39
C GLU A 471 2.89 -11.92 -1.36
N ILE A 472 2.92 -12.59 -2.51
CA ILE A 472 3.92 -12.32 -3.55
C ILE A 472 3.90 -10.85 -3.98
N GLN A 473 2.73 -10.24 -4.16
CA GLN A 473 2.61 -8.82 -4.50
C GLN A 473 3.15 -7.90 -3.40
N ASN A 474 2.91 -8.24 -2.13
CA ASN A 474 3.45 -7.47 -0.99
C ASN A 474 4.98 -7.59 -0.92
N ASP A 475 5.52 -8.78 -1.19
CA ASP A 475 6.97 -9.03 -1.23
C ASP A 475 7.62 -8.26 -2.39
N ILE A 476 6.98 -8.22 -3.57
CA ILE A 476 7.43 -7.39 -4.71
C ILE A 476 7.42 -5.90 -4.34
N ALA A 477 6.36 -5.41 -3.68
CA ALA A 477 6.29 -4.03 -3.21
C ALA A 477 7.42 -3.71 -2.21
N HIS A 478 7.72 -4.65 -1.32
CA HIS A 478 8.82 -4.56 -0.36
C HIS A 478 10.18 -4.50 -1.07
N ILE A 479 10.41 -5.34 -2.09
CA ILE A 479 11.60 -5.31 -2.94
C ILE A 479 11.77 -3.94 -3.61
N TYR A 480 10.70 -3.34 -4.15
CA TYR A 480 10.78 -1.98 -4.73
C TYR A 480 11.23 -0.93 -3.71
N MET A 481 10.72 -1.00 -2.47
CA MET A 481 11.12 -0.08 -1.42
C MET A 481 12.61 -0.25 -1.06
N LEU A 482 13.08 -1.48 -0.94
CA LEU A 482 14.49 -1.81 -0.67
C LEU A 482 15.41 -1.35 -1.81
N LEU A 483 14.99 -1.55 -3.07
CA LEU A 483 15.71 -1.06 -4.25
C LEU A 483 15.77 0.48 -4.27
N ALA A 484 14.70 1.18 -3.87
CA ALA A 484 14.68 2.64 -3.80
C ALA A 484 15.64 3.21 -2.72
N MET A 485 16.05 2.40 -1.74
CA MET A 485 17.08 2.78 -0.76
C MET A 485 18.51 2.57 -1.27
N LEU A 486 18.71 1.62 -2.19
CA LEU A 486 20.00 1.32 -2.81
C LEU A 486 20.28 2.19 -4.04
N TYR A 487 19.25 2.47 -4.83
CA TYR A 487 19.32 3.15 -6.11
C TYR A 487 18.52 4.44 -6.09
N ASP A 488 18.51 5.18 -7.20
CA ASP A 488 17.70 6.39 -7.32
C ASP A 488 16.19 6.06 -7.28
N THR A 489 15.43 6.84 -6.50
CA THR A 489 14.01 6.55 -6.20
C THR A 489 13.13 6.68 -7.45
N ARG A 490 13.40 7.68 -8.30
CA ARG A 490 12.63 7.88 -9.54
C ARG A 490 12.89 6.76 -10.55
N SER A 491 14.13 6.28 -10.62
CA SER A 491 14.50 5.15 -11.48
C SER A 491 13.68 3.90 -11.12
N ILE A 492 13.56 3.59 -9.83
CA ILE A 492 12.75 2.46 -9.35
C ILE A 492 11.26 2.70 -9.56
N GLN A 493 10.78 3.93 -9.37
CA GLN A 493 9.39 4.29 -9.62
C GLN A 493 9.02 4.12 -11.10
N LEU A 494 9.89 4.52 -12.03
CA LEU A 494 9.70 4.29 -13.46
C LEU A 494 9.65 2.80 -13.79
N VAL A 495 10.53 1.99 -13.19
CA VAL A 495 10.48 0.52 -13.34
C VAL A 495 9.14 -0.03 -12.87
N LYS A 496 8.68 0.39 -11.69
CA LYS A 496 7.40 -0.02 -11.12
C LYS A 496 6.23 0.35 -12.04
N GLU A 497 6.16 1.59 -12.51
CA GLU A 497 5.07 2.08 -13.38
C GLU A 497 5.02 1.33 -14.72
N ASN A 498 6.18 1.04 -15.32
CA ASN A 498 6.25 0.32 -16.59
C ASN A 498 5.97 -1.19 -16.45
N ILE A 499 6.17 -1.77 -15.27
CA ILE A 499 5.76 -3.16 -14.98
C ILE A 499 4.26 -3.20 -14.68
N GLU A 500 3.75 -2.27 -13.87
CA GLU A 500 2.33 -2.19 -13.51
C GLU A 500 1.43 -1.82 -14.71
N SER A 501 1.97 -1.21 -15.77
CA SER A 501 1.21 -0.96 -17.00
C SER A 501 0.78 -2.24 -17.73
N GLY A 502 1.42 -3.38 -17.44
CA GLY A 502 1.07 -4.69 -18.01
C GLY A 502 1.27 -4.80 -19.53
N THR A 503 2.01 -3.87 -20.13
CA THR A 503 2.34 -3.88 -21.56
C THR A 503 3.69 -4.56 -21.76
N THR A 504 3.79 -5.44 -22.76
CA THR A 504 5.05 -6.13 -23.09
C THR A 504 6.20 -5.17 -23.39
N GLU A 505 5.91 -4.02 -24.03
CA GLU A 505 6.89 -2.97 -24.28
C GLU A 505 7.36 -2.28 -22.98
N GLY A 506 6.44 -2.06 -22.03
CA GLY A 506 6.72 -1.46 -20.73
C GLY A 506 7.57 -2.39 -19.86
N THR A 507 7.18 -3.66 -19.75
CA THR A 507 7.94 -4.66 -18.98
C THR A 507 9.34 -4.85 -19.55
N THR A 508 9.48 -4.92 -20.89
CA THR A 508 10.80 -4.99 -21.55
C THR A 508 11.66 -3.77 -21.20
N TYR A 509 11.09 -2.56 -21.26
CA TYR A 509 11.82 -1.35 -20.89
C TYR A 509 12.22 -1.33 -19.41
N ALA A 510 11.34 -1.78 -18.51
CA ALA A 510 11.63 -1.88 -17.09
C ALA A 510 12.75 -2.89 -16.77
N VAL A 511 12.76 -4.04 -17.44
CA VAL A 511 13.84 -5.03 -17.33
C VAL A 511 15.17 -4.47 -17.83
N GLU A 512 15.17 -3.73 -18.93
CA GLU A 512 16.37 -3.05 -19.44
C GLU A 512 16.86 -1.96 -18.48
N LEU A 513 15.96 -1.19 -17.86
CA LEU A 513 16.31 -0.24 -16.81
C LEU A 513 16.99 -0.96 -15.64
N LEU A 514 16.39 -2.04 -15.13
CA LEU A 514 16.96 -2.88 -14.07
C LEU A 514 18.35 -3.40 -14.45
N ASP A 515 18.56 -3.85 -15.69
CA ASP A 515 19.86 -4.32 -16.18
C ASP A 515 20.93 -3.22 -16.19
N VAL A 516 20.54 -1.96 -16.38
CA VAL A 516 21.48 -0.82 -16.41
C VAL A 516 22.04 -0.48 -15.02
N PHE A 517 21.23 -0.54 -13.96
CA PHE A 517 21.62 -0.09 -12.62
C PHE A 517 21.86 -1.19 -11.58
N LEU A 518 21.26 -2.39 -11.72
CA LEU A 518 21.49 -3.47 -10.77
C LEU A 518 22.92 -4.06 -10.91
N SER A 519 23.50 -4.50 -9.78
CA SER A 519 24.71 -5.34 -9.81
C SER A 519 24.40 -6.74 -10.37
N GLU A 520 25.35 -7.37 -11.06
CA GLU A 520 25.20 -8.72 -11.67
C GLU A 520 24.58 -9.78 -10.73
N GLN A 521 24.97 -9.78 -9.44
CA GLN A 521 24.38 -10.69 -8.45
C GLN A 521 22.87 -10.46 -8.28
N LEU A 522 22.44 -9.21 -8.09
CA LEU A 522 21.02 -8.88 -7.90
C LEU A 522 20.20 -9.09 -9.18
N LYS A 523 20.79 -8.89 -10.37
CA LYS A 523 20.10 -9.13 -11.65
C LYS A 523 19.56 -10.55 -11.74
N MET A 524 20.38 -11.53 -11.38
CA MET A 524 20.03 -12.95 -11.45
C MET A 524 18.82 -13.32 -10.56
N HIS A 525 18.61 -12.60 -9.46
CA HIS A 525 17.52 -12.86 -8.52
C HIS A 525 16.28 -11.99 -8.78
N VAL A 526 16.46 -10.69 -9.04
CA VAL A 526 15.36 -9.71 -9.12
C VAL A 526 14.63 -9.79 -10.47
N ILE A 527 15.36 -9.94 -11.59
CA ILE A 527 14.76 -9.91 -12.93
C ILE A 527 13.72 -11.03 -13.10
N PRO A 528 13.98 -12.31 -12.75
CA PRO A 528 12.97 -13.38 -12.91
C PRO A 528 11.65 -13.12 -12.18
N VAL A 529 11.70 -12.40 -11.04
CA VAL A 529 10.51 -12.07 -10.25
C VAL A 529 9.68 -10.96 -10.91
N LEU A 530 10.35 -9.96 -11.49
CA LEU A 530 9.73 -8.75 -12.04
C LEU A 530 9.40 -8.84 -13.53
N ASP A 531 10.01 -9.78 -14.25
CA ASP A 531 9.79 -9.99 -15.68
C ASP A 531 8.42 -10.64 -15.97
N ASP A 532 7.89 -10.34 -17.16
CA ASP A 532 6.62 -10.87 -17.67
C ASP A 532 6.82 -12.26 -18.30
N ILE A 533 7.23 -13.19 -17.44
CA ILE A 533 7.43 -14.60 -17.80
C ILE A 533 6.33 -15.48 -17.22
N PRO A 534 5.97 -16.58 -17.93
CA PRO A 534 5.03 -17.56 -17.41
C PRO A 534 5.49 -18.12 -16.04
N GLU A 535 4.54 -18.38 -15.14
CA GLU A 535 4.84 -18.84 -13.76
C GLU A 535 5.74 -20.08 -13.71
N HIS A 536 5.55 -21.02 -14.63
CA HIS A 536 6.39 -22.22 -14.70
C HIS A 536 7.86 -21.90 -15.05
N GLU A 537 8.09 -20.94 -15.94
CA GLU A 537 9.43 -20.50 -16.32
C GLU A 537 10.06 -19.68 -15.18
N ARG A 538 9.25 -18.86 -14.49
CA ARG A 538 9.67 -18.13 -13.29
C ARG A 538 10.17 -19.08 -12.20
N ILE A 539 9.43 -20.14 -11.91
CA ILE A 539 9.83 -21.15 -10.91
C ILE A 539 11.13 -21.83 -11.33
N ASN A 540 11.25 -22.29 -12.58
CA ASN A 540 12.47 -22.96 -13.06
C ASN A 540 13.72 -22.06 -12.95
N ARG A 541 13.60 -20.76 -13.25
CA ARG A 541 14.72 -19.81 -13.11
C ARG A 541 15.09 -19.57 -11.65
N LEU A 542 14.11 -19.51 -10.76
CA LEU A 542 14.34 -19.30 -9.33
C LEU A 542 14.83 -20.58 -8.63
N GLU A 543 14.42 -21.77 -9.06
CA GLU A 543 14.81 -23.06 -8.49
C GLU A 543 16.32 -23.31 -8.60
N ALA A 544 16.98 -22.74 -9.61
CA ALA A 544 18.44 -22.78 -9.75
C ALA A 544 19.17 -22.11 -8.57
N PHE A 545 18.55 -21.10 -7.94
CA PHE A 545 19.11 -20.36 -6.81
C PHE A 545 18.48 -20.78 -5.48
N TYR A 546 17.20 -21.17 -5.49
CA TYR A 546 16.40 -21.53 -4.33
C TYR A 546 15.82 -22.93 -4.52
N PRO A 547 16.65 -23.99 -4.41
CA PRO A 547 16.20 -25.35 -4.68
C PRO A 547 15.17 -25.80 -3.64
N ARG A 548 14.06 -26.38 -4.13
CA ARG A 548 12.98 -26.88 -3.28
C ARG A 548 12.56 -28.28 -3.73
N VAL A 549 12.33 -29.16 -2.76
CA VAL A 549 11.73 -30.48 -3.03
C VAL A 549 10.24 -30.30 -3.31
N LYS A 550 9.75 -30.88 -4.41
CA LYS A 550 8.32 -30.90 -4.72
C LYS A 550 7.54 -31.56 -3.59
N LEU A 551 6.54 -30.86 -3.05
CA LEU A 551 5.75 -31.31 -1.93
C LEU A 551 4.36 -31.76 -2.37
N ASP A 552 3.79 -32.70 -1.62
CA ASP A 552 2.38 -33.08 -1.73
C ASP A 552 1.48 -32.01 -1.08
N GLU A 553 0.22 -31.91 -1.52
CA GLU A 553 -0.74 -30.88 -1.08
C GLU A 553 -0.84 -30.81 0.45
N LYS A 554 -0.90 -31.98 1.11
CA LYS A 554 -0.93 -32.08 2.58
C LYS A 554 0.31 -31.47 3.24
N LEU A 555 1.50 -31.76 2.72
CA LEU A 555 2.75 -31.26 3.29
C LEU A 555 2.86 -29.75 3.09
N VAL A 556 2.44 -29.22 1.94
CA VAL A 556 2.42 -27.77 1.68
C VAL A 556 1.54 -27.05 2.71
N LEU A 557 0.33 -27.56 2.96
CA LEU A 557 -0.58 -26.98 3.97
C LEU A 557 0.05 -27.01 5.37
N LYS A 558 0.75 -28.09 5.73
CA LYS A 558 1.48 -28.18 7.01
C LYS A 558 2.60 -27.16 7.12
N PHE A 559 3.41 -26.99 6.08
CA PHE A 559 4.47 -25.98 6.09
C PHE A 559 3.90 -24.57 6.13
N LEU A 560 2.84 -24.28 5.35
CA LEU A 560 2.14 -22.99 5.41
C LEU A 560 1.62 -22.67 6.81
N LEU A 561 1.09 -23.67 7.51
CA LEU A 561 0.58 -23.50 8.87
C LEU A 561 1.69 -23.19 9.89
N ASN A 562 2.83 -23.87 9.76
CA ASN A 562 3.96 -23.78 10.69
C ASN A 562 4.97 -22.67 10.34
N ARG A 563 4.75 -21.94 9.24
CA ARG A 563 5.55 -20.75 8.90
C ARG A 563 5.38 -19.65 9.93
N ASP A 564 6.44 -18.88 10.12
CA ASP A 564 6.42 -17.71 10.99
C ASP A 564 5.48 -16.64 10.44
N PHE A 565 4.99 -15.77 11.32
CA PHE A 565 4.14 -14.63 10.92
C PHE A 565 4.89 -13.60 10.06
N THR A 566 6.23 -13.67 10.02
CA THR A 566 7.07 -12.93 9.07
C THR A 566 6.88 -13.40 7.64
N GLN A 567 6.61 -14.69 7.44
CA GLN A 567 6.55 -15.32 6.11
C GLN A 567 5.12 -15.49 5.62
N SER A 568 4.16 -15.66 6.53
CA SER A 568 2.75 -15.80 6.16
C SER A 568 1.85 -14.93 7.04
N ASN A 569 0.99 -14.17 6.39
CA ASN A 569 0.09 -13.25 7.06
C ASN A 569 -1.07 -14.01 7.76
N ARG A 570 -1.76 -13.32 8.69
CA ARG A 570 -2.86 -13.91 9.46
C ARG A 570 -4.01 -14.45 8.60
N TRP A 571 -4.29 -13.78 7.48
CA TRP A 571 -5.36 -14.17 6.56
C TRP A 571 -4.99 -15.46 5.80
N THR A 572 -3.77 -15.56 5.28
CA THR A 572 -3.26 -16.75 4.60
C THR A 572 -3.34 -17.96 5.55
N LYS A 573 -2.87 -17.83 6.79
CA LYS A 573 -3.01 -18.89 7.82
C LYS A 573 -4.47 -19.28 8.07
N ALA A 574 -5.39 -18.31 8.17
CA ALA A 574 -6.82 -18.59 8.31
C ALA A 574 -7.38 -19.36 7.10
N THR A 575 -6.98 -18.99 5.87
CA THR A 575 -7.41 -19.73 4.66
C THR A 575 -6.85 -21.15 4.59
N VAL A 576 -5.62 -21.39 5.08
CA VAL A 576 -5.02 -22.72 5.21
C VAL A 576 -5.78 -23.57 6.23
N LEU A 577 -6.07 -23.02 7.42
CA LEU A 577 -6.84 -23.70 8.46
C LEU A 577 -8.24 -24.07 7.97
N HIS A 578 -8.91 -23.15 7.28
CA HIS A 578 -10.21 -23.40 6.69
C HIS A 578 -10.15 -24.50 5.62
N GLN A 579 -9.12 -24.50 4.76
CA GLN A 579 -8.90 -25.54 3.77
C GLN A 579 -8.70 -26.92 4.42
N ILE A 580 -7.90 -27.00 5.49
CA ILE A 580 -7.71 -28.24 6.27
C ILE A 580 -9.04 -28.75 6.85
N GLY A 581 -9.88 -27.85 7.38
CA GLY A 581 -11.19 -28.18 7.91
C GLY A 581 -12.17 -28.67 6.83
N VAL A 582 -12.19 -28.03 5.66
CA VAL A 582 -13.03 -28.42 4.50
C VAL A 582 -12.63 -29.80 3.97
N LEU A 583 -11.33 -30.06 3.85
CA LEU A 583 -10.79 -31.35 3.40
C LEU A 583 -10.81 -32.43 4.49
N LYS A 584 -11.13 -32.07 5.75
CA LYS A 584 -11.16 -32.94 6.92
C LYS A 584 -9.89 -33.78 7.10
N ILE A 585 -8.72 -33.15 6.97
CA ILE A 585 -7.44 -33.84 7.05
C ILE A 585 -7.09 -34.14 8.51
N ALA A 586 -7.19 -35.41 8.92
CA ALA A 586 -6.96 -35.84 10.31
C ALA A 586 -5.49 -35.82 10.74
N ASP A 587 -4.54 -35.79 9.80
CA ASP A 587 -3.10 -35.84 10.05
C ASP A 587 -2.57 -34.61 10.85
N PHE A 588 -3.33 -33.52 10.91
CA PHE A 588 -2.94 -32.23 11.50
C PHE A 588 -3.62 -31.90 12.83
N THR A 589 -4.23 -32.87 13.50
CA THR A 589 -4.98 -32.63 14.75
C THR A 589 -4.14 -31.94 15.84
N LEU A 590 -2.87 -32.32 16.01
CA LEU A 590 -1.97 -31.68 16.99
C LEU A 590 -1.63 -30.23 16.61
N ASP A 591 -1.36 -29.97 15.34
CA ASP A 591 -1.07 -28.63 14.84
C ASP A 591 -2.30 -27.71 15.03
N LEU A 592 -3.52 -28.22 14.75
CA LEU A 592 -4.78 -27.52 15.00
C LEU A 592 -5.00 -27.23 16.50
N ILE A 593 -4.69 -28.19 17.37
CA ILE A 593 -4.80 -28.01 18.83
C ILE A 593 -3.83 -26.91 19.30
N ALA A 594 -2.62 -26.84 18.76
CA ALA A 594 -1.67 -25.78 19.09
C ALA A 594 -2.22 -24.39 18.73
N GLN A 595 -2.90 -24.27 17.57
CA GLN A 595 -3.50 -23.00 17.14
C GLN A 595 -4.73 -22.57 17.95
N LEU A 596 -5.34 -23.45 18.75
CA LEU A 596 -6.38 -23.05 19.71
C LEU A 596 -5.85 -22.08 20.79
N PHE A 597 -4.55 -22.09 21.07
CA PHE A 597 -3.91 -21.22 22.05
C PHE A 597 -3.29 -19.97 21.42
N ASN A 598 -3.51 -19.74 20.13
CA ASN A 598 -2.99 -18.56 19.44
C ASN A 598 -3.65 -17.28 20.03
N PRO A 599 -2.89 -16.20 20.26
CA PRO A 599 -3.47 -14.92 20.68
C PRO A 599 -4.41 -14.31 19.65
N ASP A 600 -4.21 -14.58 18.35
CA ASP A 600 -5.07 -14.09 17.28
C ASP A 600 -6.43 -14.80 17.29
N ARG A 601 -7.50 -14.00 17.44
CA ARG A 601 -8.88 -14.48 17.51
C ARG A 601 -9.32 -15.18 16.22
N LEU A 602 -8.93 -14.67 15.06
CA LEU A 602 -9.32 -15.23 13.76
C LEU A 602 -8.75 -16.63 13.60
N ILE A 603 -7.46 -16.78 13.89
CA ILE A 603 -6.75 -18.07 13.79
C ILE A 603 -7.35 -19.08 14.76
N ARG A 604 -7.59 -18.66 16.01
CA ARG A 604 -8.19 -19.50 17.04
C ARG A 604 -9.60 -19.99 16.67
N GLU A 605 -10.45 -19.10 16.17
CA GLU A 605 -11.81 -19.45 15.72
C GLU A 605 -11.80 -20.45 14.56
N VAL A 606 -10.96 -20.22 13.54
CA VAL A 606 -10.91 -21.09 12.37
C VAL A 606 -10.26 -22.43 12.68
N ALA A 607 -9.23 -22.47 13.53
CA ALA A 607 -8.62 -23.71 14.01
C ALA A 607 -9.62 -24.57 14.80
N ALA A 608 -10.40 -23.94 15.68
CA ALA A 608 -11.45 -24.57 16.45
C ALA A 608 -12.56 -25.15 15.55
N TRP A 609 -13.00 -24.37 14.56
CA TRP A 609 -13.95 -24.85 13.57
C TRP A 609 -13.41 -26.03 12.76
N ALA A 610 -12.17 -25.96 12.28
CA ALA A 610 -11.54 -27.04 11.54
C ALA A 610 -11.42 -28.32 12.38
N LEU A 611 -11.04 -28.18 13.66
CA LEU A 611 -10.99 -29.30 14.60
C LEU A 611 -12.36 -29.93 14.83
N TYR A 612 -13.42 -29.13 14.95
CA TYR A 612 -14.79 -29.62 15.09
C TYR A 612 -15.27 -30.38 13.84
N GLN A 613 -14.94 -29.90 12.63
CA GLN A 613 -15.29 -30.58 11.37
C GLN A 613 -14.59 -31.94 11.20
N ILE A 614 -13.38 -32.09 11.76
CA ILE A 614 -12.59 -33.33 11.72
C ILE A 614 -13.07 -34.29 12.83
N ASN A 615 -13.09 -33.84 14.08
CA ASN A 615 -13.48 -34.64 15.23
C ASN A 615 -14.12 -33.77 16.36
N PRO A 616 -15.46 -33.80 16.50
CA PRO A 616 -16.17 -33.07 17.54
C PRO A 616 -15.72 -33.39 18.97
N GLN A 617 -15.35 -34.64 19.28
CA GLN A 617 -14.89 -35.02 20.63
C GLN A 617 -13.55 -34.38 20.98
N SER A 618 -12.67 -34.24 19.99
CA SER A 618 -11.37 -33.59 20.18
C SER A 618 -11.53 -32.10 20.48
N TYR A 619 -12.49 -31.43 19.84
CA TYR A 619 -12.85 -30.04 20.15
C TYR A 619 -13.30 -29.89 21.61
N HIS A 620 -14.28 -30.68 22.07
CA HIS A 620 -14.78 -30.58 23.45
C HIS A 620 -13.72 -30.87 24.51
N THR A 621 -12.78 -31.78 24.23
CA THR A 621 -11.70 -32.12 25.17
C THR A 621 -10.69 -30.98 25.33
N HIS A 622 -10.34 -30.33 24.22
CA HIS A 622 -9.31 -29.28 24.22
C HIS A 622 -9.87 -27.89 24.46
N SER A 623 -11.16 -27.66 24.17
CA SER A 623 -11.85 -26.40 24.50
C SER A 623 -12.05 -26.20 26.01
N LEU A 624 -11.87 -27.24 26.83
CA LEU A 624 -11.81 -27.10 28.29
C LEU A 624 -10.47 -26.54 28.79
N ARG A 625 -9.40 -26.62 27.98
CA ARG A 625 -8.07 -26.14 28.35
C ARG A 625 -7.86 -24.65 28.07
N ILE A 626 -8.74 -24.06 27.28
CA ILE A 626 -8.79 -22.61 27.04
C ILE A 626 -9.64 -21.95 28.13
N GLY A 627 -9.31 -20.71 28.53
CA GLY A 627 -10.05 -20.01 29.58
C GLY A 627 -11.55 -19.87 29.27
N GLU A 628 -12.39 -19.82 30.31
CA GLU A 628 -13.86 -19.86 30.20
C GLU A 628 -14.44 -18.80 29.24
N ALA A 629 -13.87 -17.59 29.26
CA ALA A 629 -14.29 -16.49 28.37
C ALA A 629 -14.05 -16.81 26.88
N ALA A 630 -12.87 -17.35 26.54
CA ALA A 630 -12.54 -17.73 25.17
C ALA A 630 -13.37 -18.93 24.72
N LYS A 631 -13.62 -19.90 25.61
CA LYS A 631 -14.49 -21.03 25.33
C LYS A 631 -15.91 -20.60 24.98
N LYS A 632 -16.52 -19.72 25.78
CA LYS A 632 -17.88 -19.22 25.54
C LYS A 632 -18.00 -18.53 24.17
N GLN A 633 -16.99 -17.76 23.78
CA GLN A 633 -16.93 -17.12 22.46
C GLN A 633 -16.86 -18.15 21.32
N LEU A 634 -15.98 -19.16 21.45
CA LEU A 634 -15.83 -20.21 20.42
C LEU A 634 -17.09 -21.08 20.30
N ASP A 635 -17.67 -21.49 21.43
CA ASP A 635 -18.89 -22.29 21.45
C ASP A 635 -20.06 -21.55 20.77
N GLY A 636 -20.20 -20.24 21.01
CA GLY A 636 -21.22 -19.41 20.36
C GLY A 636 -21.02 -19.22 18.85
N ALA A 637 -19.78 -19.30 18.35
CA ALA A 637 -19.48 -19.19 16.92
C ALA A 637 -19.58 -20.53 16.17
N ILE A 638 -19.23 -21.65 16.83
CA ILE A 638 -19.07 -22.96 16.17
C ILE A 638 -20.32 -23.84 16.36
N LEU A 639 -20.88 -23.88 17.56
CA LEU A 639 -22.06 -24.69 17.87
C LEU A 639 -23.31 -23.92 17.46
N LYS A 640 -23.76 -24.12 16.21
CA LYS A 640 -24.92 -23.44 15.58
C LYS A 640 -26.30 -23.81 16.19
N GLY A 641 -26.43 -23.85 17.52
CA GLY A 641 -27.65 -24.23 18.24
C GLY A 641 -27.80 -23.70 19.68
N GLY A 642 -26.94 -22.76 20.13
CA GLY A 642 -27.06 -22.10 21.45
C GLY A 642 -27.87 -20.80 21.41
N GLU A 643 -28.27 -20.28 22.59
CA GLU A 643 -29.05 -19.03 22.73
C GLU A 643 -28.35 -17.78 22.17
N HIS A 644 -27.02 -17.81 21.98
CA HIS A 644 -26.21 -16.70 21.46
C HIS A 644 -25.39 -17.19 20.26
N MET A 645 -25.98 -17.12 19.08
CA MET A 645 -25.32 -17.49 17.82
C MET A 645 -24.54 -16.29 17.28
N HIS A 646 -23.22 -16.44 17.14
CA HIS A 646 -22.34 -15.40 16.63
C HIS A 646 -21.74 -15.78 15.28
N LEU A 647 -21.52 -14.81 14.40
CA LEU A 647 -20.82 -15.04 13.15
C LEU A 647 -19.33 -15.21 13.41
N MET A 648 -18.72 -16.20 12.76
CA MET A 648 -17.26 -16.33 12.80
C MET A 648 -16.61 -15.13 12.12
N GLN A 649 -15.43 -14.71 12.59
CA GLN A 649 -14.68 -13.64 11.93
C GLN A 649 -14.38 -13.97 10.46
N LEU A 650 -14.09 -15.24 10.16
CA LEU A 650 -13.89 -15.71 8.79
C LEU A 650 -15.16 -15.53 7.92
N GLU A 651 -16.35 -15.82 8.46
CA GLU A 651 -17.63 -15.64 7.75
C GLU A 651 -17.87 -14.16 7.45
N LYS A 652 -17.55 -13.25 8.39
CA LYS A 652 -17.62 -11.79 8.16
C LYS A 652 -16.68 -11.34 7.04
N VAL A 653 -15.44 -11.82 7.01
CA VAL A 653 -14.50 -11.49 5.92
C VAL A 653 -15.00 -12.02 4.57
N MET A 654 -15.49 -13.27 4.53
CA MET A 654 -16.06 -13.83 3.31
C MET A 654 -17.30 -13.05 2.83
N PHE A 655 -18.10 -12.53 3.76
CA PHE A 655 -19.23 -11.67 3.45
C PHE A 655 -18.75 -10.33 2.87
N PHE A 656 -17.80 -9.65 3.49
CA PHE A 656 -17.25 -8.40 2.96
C PHE A 656 -16.65 -8.57 1.56
N GLN A 657 -15.96 -9.69 1.28
CA GLN A 657 -15.42 -9.99 -0.05
C GLN A 657 -16.48 -10.15 -1.14
N ARG A 658 -17.76 -10.39 -0.80
CA ARG A 658 -18.86 -10.52 -1.76
C ARG A 658 -19.59 -9.19 -1.99
N ILE A 659 -19.37 -8.20 -1.14
CA ILE A 659 -20.05 -6.91 -1.22
C ILE A 659 -19.33 -6.02 -2.24
N ASN A 660 -20.11 -5.38 -3.12
CA ASN A 660 -19.58 -4.50 -4.17
C ASN A 660 -18.69 -3.37 -3.63
N VAL A 661 -18.98 -2.85 -2.43
CA VAL A 661 -18.20 -1.79 -1.76
C VAL A 661 -16.75 -2.20 -1.54
N PHE A 662 -16.51 -3.49 -1.28
CA PHE A 662 -15.21 -4.03 -0.92
C PHE A 662 -14.66 -4.97 -1.99
N ASP A 663 -15.12 -4.83 -3.23
CA ASP A 663 -14.62 -5.62 -4.34
C ASP A 663 -13.12 -5.37 -4.55
N ASP A 664 -12.40 -6.46 -4.85
CA ASP A 664 -10.93 -6.51 -4.99
C ASP A 664 -10.10 -6.07 -3.75
N ILE A 665 -10.72 -5.83 -2.59
CA ILE A 665 -9.97 -5.50 -1.37
C ILE A 665 -9.20 -6.74 -0.83
N PRO A 666 -7.95 -6.57 -0.36
CA PRO A 666 -7.20 -7.65 0.28
C PRO A 666 -7.94 -8.24 1.49
N GLY A 667 -7.99 -9.58 1.56
CA GLY A 667 -8.57 -10.29 2.71
C GLY A 667 -7.93 -9.93 4.05
N LEU A 668 -6.64 -9.52 4.03
CA LEU A 668 -5.96 -8.99 5.21
C LEU A 668 -6.62 -7.70 5.72
N SER A 669 -6.86 -6.70 4.86
CA SER A 669 -7.53 -5.45 5.26
C SER A 669 -8.96 -5.70 5.75
N LEU A 670 -9.70 -6.60 5.07
CA LEU A 670 -11.05 -6.98 5.48
C LEU A 670 -11.10 -7.76 6.79
N SER A 671 -10.03 -8.49 7.13
CA SER A 671 -9.94 -9.13 8.44
C SER A 671 -9.88 -8.09 9.55
N TYR A 672 -9.21 -6.95 9.36
CA TYR A 672 -9.18 -5.88 10.37
C TYR A 672 -10.55 -5.21 10.49
N LEU A 673 -11.28 -5.08 9.37
CA LEU A 673 -12.67 -4.64 9.38
C LEU A 673 -13.57 -5.60 10.19
N ALA A 674 -13.34 -6.91 10.05
CA ALA A 674 -14.07 -7.92 10.81
C ALA A 674 -13.80 -7.85 12.32
N ASP A 675 -12.58 -7.50 12.74
CA ASP A 675 -12.22 -7.34 14.16
C ASP A 675 -12.99 -6.21 14.84
N ILE A 676 -13.21 -5.09 14.12
CA ILE A 676 -13.94 -3.92 14.63
C ILE A 676 -15.46 -3.99 14.42
N SER A 677 -15.96 -5.11 13.87
CA SER A 677 -17.38 -5.30 13.56
C SER A 677 -18.12 -6.09 14.64
N GLU A 678 -19.15 -5.47 15.20
CA GLU A 678 -20.07 -6.06 16.18
C GLU A 678 -21.38 -6.49 15.53
N GLU A 679 -22.00 -7.56 16.00
CA GLU A 679 -23.30 -8.01 15.51
C GLU A 679 -24.43 -7.34 16.27
N VAL A 680 -25.41 -6.82 15.53
CA VAL A 680 -26.66 -6.29 16.06
C VAL A 680 -27.82 -7.00 15.39
N THR A 681 -28.63 -7.69 16.18
CA THR A 681 -29.83 -8.37 15.71
C THR A 681 -31.05 -7.52 15.99
N LEU A 682 -31.86 -7.25 14.95
CA LEU A 682 -33.17 -6.64 15.06
C LEU A 682 -34.25 -7.68 14.80
N GLU A 683 -35.18 -7.82 15.73
CA GLU A 683 -36.38 -8.62 15.52
C GLU A 683 -37.36 -7.91 14.58
N GLN A 684 -38.30 -8.67 14.02
CA GLN A 684 -39.26 -8.14 13.07
C GLN A 684 -40.05 -6.97 13.67
N HIS A 685 -40.19 -5.86 12.91
CA HIS A 685 -40.84 -4.61 13.31
C HIS A 685 -40.11 -3.78 14.37
N GLN A 686 -38.96 -4.23 14.86
CA GLN A 686 -38.14 -3.41 15.75
C GLN A 686 -37.52 -2.24 14.99
N SER A 687 -37.47 -1.07 15.63
CA SER A 687 -36.86 0.14 15.07
C SER A 687 -35.63 0.58 15.86
N MET A 688 -34.70 1.24 15.16
CA MET A 688 -33.46 1.77 15.70
C MET A 688 -33.24 3.20 15.20
N VAL A 689 -32.87 4.11 16.09
CA VAL A 689 -32.51 5.50 15.75
C VAL A 689 -31.03 5.57 15.38
N VAL A 690 -30.70 6.24 14.27
CA VAL A 690 -29.34 6.26 13.69
C VAL A 690 -28.82 7.70 13.48
N ASP A 691 -29.35 8.67 14.22
CA ASP A 691 -28.87 10.05 14.15
C ASP A 691 -27.43 10.19 14.70
N GLU A 692 -26.59 10.99 14.02
CA GLU A 692 -25.19 11.24 14.37
C GLU A 692 -24.97 11.60 15.85
N LYS A 693 -25.88 12.40 16.45
CA LYS A 693 -25.78 12.84 17.85
C LYS A 693 -25.91 11.70 18.86
N LEU A 694 -26.61 10.63 18.51
CA LEU A 694 -26.91 9.50 19.39
C LEU A 694 -26.16 8.22 18.97
N ASN A 695 -25.68 8.15 17.72
CA ASN A 695 -25.13 6.93 17.14
C ASN A 695 -23.84 7.22 16.35
N ASN A 696 -22.70 6.80 16.92
CA ASN A 696 -21.38 6.93 16.30
C ASN A 696 -20.94 5.65 15.56
N ASN A 697 -21.87 4.96 14.89
CA ASN A 697 -21.58 3.70 14.19
C ASN A 697 -22.14 3.70 12.76
N PHE A 698 -21.43 3.03 11.86
CA PHE A 698 -21.92 2.58 10.56
C PHE A 698 -22.57 1.20 10.69
N TYR A 699 -23.47 0.89 9.74
CA TYR A 699 -24.17 -0.39 9.70
C TYR A 699 -24.08 -1.01 8.31
N ILE A 700 -23.84 -2.31 8.26
CA ILE A 700 -23.89 -3.11 7.04
C ILE A 700 -24.92 -4.20 7.25
N ASP A 701 -25.90 -4.31 6.34
CA ASP A 701 -26.90 -5.35 6.43
C ASP A 701 -26.29 -6.70 6.01
N TYR A 702 -26.20 -7.65 6.95
CA TYR A 702 -25.66 -8.99 6.70
C TYR A 702 -26.72 -9.94 6.15
N SER A 703 -27.93 -9.88 6.68
CA SER A 703 -29.04 -10.70 6.22
C SER A 703 -30.36 -10.11 6.72
N GLY A 704 -31.27 -9.81 5.81
CA GLY A 704 -32.59 -9.28 6.14
C GLY A 704 -33.03 -8.19 5.17
N THR A 705 -34.04 -7.43 5.60
CA THR A 705 -34.52 -6.26 4.86
C THR A 705 -34.91 -5.17 5.85
N ILE A 706 -34.39 -3.97 5.63
CA ILE A 706 -34.59 -2.81 6.51
C ILE A 706 -35.19 -1.67 5.71
N GLU A 707 -36.20 -1.03 6.27
CA GLU A 707 -36.81 0.17 5.72
C GLU A 707 -36.20 1.40 6.40
N PHE A 708 -35.76 2.36 5.61
CA PHE A 708 -35.18 3.62 6.08
C PHE A 708 -36.20 4.75 6.00
N TYR A 709 -36.39 5.41 7.14
CA TYR A 709 -37.27 6.56 7.29
C TYR A 709 -36.47 7.80 7.68
N GLU A 710 -36.59 8.85 6.87
CA GLU A 710 -35.98 10.16 7.11
C GLU A 710 -37.11 11.18 7.34
N LYS A 711 -37.05 11.91 8.46
CA LYS A 711 -38.09 12.89 8.88
C LYS A 711 -39.50 12.27 8.89
N GLY A 712 -39.60 10.98 9.24
CA GLY A 712 -40.85 10.22 9.27
C GLY A 712 -41.38 9.77 7.90
N LYS A 713 -40.68 10.04 6.79
CA LYS A 713 -41.04 9.57 5.45
C LYS A 713 -40.17 8.40 5.01
N PHE A 714 -40.77 7.40 4.37
CA PHE A 714 -40.05 6.29 3.77
C PHE A 714 -39.18 6.80 2.62
N LYS A 715 -37.88 6.49 2.64
CA LYS A 715 -36.92 6.93 1.61
C LYS A 715 -36.43 5.76 0.76
N SER A 716 -36.00 4.67 1.40
CA SER A 716 -35.41 3.51 0.71
C SER A 716 -35.54 2.23 1.55
N THR A 717 -35.36 1.09 0.89
CA THR A 717 -35.16 -0.21 1.56
C THR A 717 -33.72 -0.63 1.37
N TYR A 718 -33.07 -1.00 2.46
CA TYR A 718 -31.76 -1.65 2.49
C TYR A 718 -31.94 -3.16 2.51
N GLY A 719 -31.10 -3.87 1.75
CA GLY A 719 -31.03 -5.32 1.74
C GLY A 719 -29.59 -5.82 1.90
N GLU A 720 -29.41 -7.13 1.81
CA GLU A 720 -28.13 -7.82 2.01
C GLU A 720 -26.97 -7.16 1.26
N GLY A 721 -25.91 -6.83 2.00
CA GLY A 721 -24.67 -6.26 1.49
C GLY A 721 -24.69 -4.74 1.30
N GLN A 722 -25.80 -4.05 1.60
CA GLN A 722 -25.84 -2.58 1.47
C GLN A 722 -25.20 -1.89 2.68
N PHE A 723 -24.32 -0.92 2.38
CA PHE A 723 -23.64 -0.09 3.37
C PHE A 723 -24.50 1.13 3.72
N ILE A 724 -24.82 1.28 5.01
CA ILE A 724 -25.56 2.43 5.54
C ILE A 724 -24.54 3.46 6.04
N GLY A 725 -24.35 4.50 5.22
CA GLY A 725 -23.36 5.55 5.43
C GLY A 725 -23.74 6.63 6.44
N GLU A 726 -23.18 7.83 6.27
CA GLU A 726 -23.35 8.93 7.20
C GLU A 726 -24.76 9.55 7.13
N LEU A 727 -25.51 9.46 8.23
CA LEU A 727 -26.86 10.03 8.35
C LEU A 727 -26.86 11.20 9.36
N LEU A 728 -26.99 12.42 8.84
CA LEU A 728 -26.93 13.65 9.64
C LEU A 728 -28.28 13.95 10.30
N SER A 729 -28.24 14.52 11.51
CA SER A 729 -29.43 15.00 12.20
C SER A 729 -29.85 16.37 11.63
N SER A 730 -31.04 16.49 11.06
CA SER A 730 -31.54 17.80 10.61
C SER A 730 -32.02 18.67 11.77
N PRO A 731 -31.81 20.00 11.71
CA PRO A 731 -32.26 20.92 12.76
C PRO A 731 -33.79 20.89 12.92
N GLY A 732 -34.25 20.86 14.17
CA GLY A 732 -35.68 20.91 14.54
C GLY A 732 -36.41 19.56 14.66
N PHE A 733 -35.79 18.43 14.31
CA PHE A 733 -36.38 17.10 14.49
C PHE A 733 -35.64 16.30 15.58
N ALA A 734 -36.38 15.67 16.49
CA ALA A 734 -35.86 14.60 17.34
C ALA A 734 -36.04 13.26 16.61
N ASN A 735 -34.97 12.47 16.46
CA ASN A 735 -34.96 11.18 15.75
C ASN A 735 -35.30 11.30 14.26
N SER A 736 -34.49 12.07 13.51
CA SER A 736 -34.70 12.29 12.08
C SER A 736 -34.54 11.01 11.25
N ASN A 737 -33.60 10.12 11.63
CA ASN A 737 -33.25 8.93 10.86
C ASN A 737 -33.57 7.66 11.67
N ILE A 738 -34.50 6.86 11.14
CA ILE A 738 -34.97 5.62 11.77
C ILE A 738 -34.85 4.46 10.80
N LEU A 739 -34.23 3.38 11.25
CA LEU A 739 -34.22 2.08 10.56
C LEU A 739 -35.29 1.18 11.18
N LYS A 740 -36.10 0.52 10.35
CA LYS A 740 -37.13 -0.43 10.79
C LYS A 740 -36.95 -1.77 10.10
N ALA A 741 -36.82 -2.84 10.87
CA ALA A 741 -36.64 -4.19 10.32
C ALA A 741 -37.96 -4.77 9.80
N LYS A 742 -38.02 -5.15 8.52
CA LYS A 742 -39.20 -5.78 7.91
C LYS A 742 -39.21 -7.29 8.13
N THR A 743 -38.03 -7.90 8.14
CA THR A 743 -37.77 -9.29 8.54
C THR A 743 -36.78 -9.29 9.70
N ARG A 744 -36.61 -10.42 10.41
CA ARG A 744 -35.50 -10.55 11.37
C ARG A 744 -34.20 -10.27 10.62
N THR A 745 -33.46 -9.26 11.09
CA THR A 745 -32.30 -8.73 10.38
C THR A 745 -31.07 -8.76 11.26
N VAL A 746 -29.95 -9.20 10.69
CA VAL A 746 -28.63 -9.17 11.34
C VAL A 746 -27.82 -8.08 10.65
N MET A 747 -27.32 -7.12 11.42
CA MET A 747 -26.45 -6.06 10.93
C MET A 747 -25.07 -6.16 11.57
N LEU A 748 -24.06 -5.74 10.82
CA LEU A 748 -22.72 -5.51 11.33
C LEU A 748 -22.57 -4.02 11.65
N LYS A 749 -22.44 -3.73 12.94
CA LYS A 749 -22.19 -2.40 13.51
C LYS A 749 -20.69 -2.17 13.55
N ILE A 750 -20.25 -1.03 13.02
CA ILE A 750 -18.83 -0.65 12.95
C ILE A 750 -18.67 0.74 13.53
N ASN A 751 -17.76 0.94 14.48
CA ASN A 751 -17.50 2.25 15.05
C ASN A 751 -16.93 3.20 13.96
N LYS A 752 -17.49 4.41 13.83
CA LYS A 752 -17.10 5.34 12.76
C LYS A 752 -15.64 5.76 12.87
N ASP A 753 -15.15 6.09 14.07
CA ASP A 753 -13.77 6.53 14.27
C ASP A 753 -12.75 5.45 13.93
N GLN A 754 -13.00 4.21 14.36
CA GLN A 754 -12.15 3.06 14.02
C GLN A 754 -12.20 2.75 12.51
N PHE A 755 -13.36 2.93 11.88
CA PHE A 755 -13.49 2.76 10.43
C PHE A 755 -12.70 3.81 9.66
N TYR A 756 -12.82 5.10 10.01
CA TYR A 756 -12.03 6.16 9.38
C TYR A 756 -10.53 5.98 9.59
N GLU A 757 -10.10 5.49 10.77
CA GLU A 757 -8.70 5.15 11.00
C GLU A 757 -8.24 4.03 10.06
N LEU A 758 -9.02 2.95 9.93
CA LEU A 758 -8.72 1.85 9.01
C LEU A 758 -8.61 2.33 7.55
N LEU A 759 -9.49 3.24 7.12
CA LEU A 759 -9.43 3.88 5.80
C LEU A 759 -8.17 4.75 5.66
N SER A 760 -7.83 5.52 6.71
CA SER A 760 -6.66 6.38 6.71
C SER A 760 -5.36 5.59 6.61
N ASP A 761 -5.32 4.34 7.06
CA ASP A 761 -4.14 3.46 6.96
C ASP A 761 -4.13 2.62 5.66
N ASN A 762 -5.25 2.52 4.93
CA ASN A 762 -5.39 1.68 3.73
C ASN A 762 -5.92 2.49 2.53
N VAL A 763 -5.02 3.06 1.73
CA VAL A 763 -5.35 3.86 0.52
C VAL A 763 -6.34 3.16 -0.42
N LYS A 764 -6.11 1.88 -0.73
CA LYS A 764 -6.99 1.11 -1.64
C LYS A 764 -8.41 0.95 -1.08
N LEU A 765 -8.52 0.77 0.23
CA LEU A 765 -9.82 0.67 0.90
C LEU A 765 -10.54 2.02 0.89
N ALA A 766 -9.82 3.11 1.18
CA ALA A 766 -10.35 4.46 1.10
C ALA A 766 -10.89 4.77 -0.30
N ASP A 767 -10.12 4.54 -1.36
CA ASP A 767 -10.53 4.85 -2.74
C ASP A 767 -11.79 4.08 -3.16
N ARG A 768 -11.89 2.79 -2.82
CA ARG A 768 -13.10 1.98 -3.11
C ARG A 768 -14.33 2.43 -2.35
N VAL A 769 -14.18 2.79 -1.07
CA VAL A 769 -15.29 3.32 -0.30
C VAL A 769 -15.75 4.66 -0.89
N LEU A 770 -14.84 5.48 -1.41
CA LEU A 770 -15.15 6.75 -2.08
C LEU A 770 -15.81 6.60 -3.46
N ASP A 771 -15.59 5.48 -4.16
CA ASP A 771 -16.35 5.14 -5.38
C ASP A 771 -17.83 4.85 -5.07
N PHE A 772 -18.10 4.30 -3.88
CA PHE A 772 -19.42 3.81 -3.50
C PHE A 772 -20.27 4.83 -2.74
N VAL A 773 -19.66 5.60 -1.84
CA VAL A 773 -20.31 6.67 -1.06
C VAL A 773 -20.77 7.76 -1.98
#